data_AF-A0AA36NA06-F1
#
_entry.id   AF-A0AA36NA06-F1
#
_cell.length_a   1.000
_cell.length_b   1.000
_cell.length_c   1.000
_cell.angle_alpha   90.00
_cell.angle_beta   90.00
_cell.angle_gamma   90.00
#
_symmetry.space_group_name_H-M   'P 1'
#
loop_
_entity.id
_entity.type
_entity.pdbx_description
1 polymer ?
#
loop_
_entity_poly.entity_id
_entity_poly.type
_entity_poly.pdbx_seq_one_letter_code
_entity_poly.pdbx_strand_id
1 'polypeptide(L)'
;MEGYSEPDSSEQEALLLKEEGNALLRAGDARGAVAKYEEALSALGPAQGREQATLLANVSAAQLTLGFADLALEAAKASVVADPSYSKALFREAKALLALRRHSDAVHTARHLLFLAGSSVQRDVERILDGPERRKPRLAVSSDTAPPSSLEATADLLALVARCCEAKELARLGKGNRRFWHQLCKDEELLRLAAALCPQGSSAWLRRDGLSPGWTFAVHQAHARCSVRNMVAVCHHDGLALVPPDGGETVWLPTPAHCLDFTLCWGPHGEYLAFTAENASQHTALVVVPTAGRPPLVIPLIPNLTPYYLCPSPCGTRLALLGSVRGQQALLVADLSTLLVQGQASASLHCVGTAAPLYFDWAPHAPEMLLACHEKKLVAVRGCVPRELAELPVPAVEPAEVSLENLEALPGTEIHGRISFRAPQWLPFPESRQGRWLVPRDSAGHVSLALVDPATEEVEIVCEHLPPEAHFAGSCGWVAWCGLHDDRGHGGVFARRVWPSLGPPMMVFSHPNRVEGMTWGGERLALVIHAPNCLVWTVWDALVAEKEGTRLYVAPHGFIPNRSFSGRVLPFFDQFERRLRFWSPSNDAVVYADWNSEVWVQPFPRSMVDSRSPHPLQSLGGGDRILVAPQPFRIAQRASYACWSPL
;
A
#
# COMPACT_ATOMS: atom_id res chain seq x y z
N MET A 1 13.65 46.41 -14.03
CA MET A 1 13.03 46.17 -15.35
C MET A 1 13.24 44.72 -15.65
N GLU A 2 12.20 43.93 -15.43
CA GLU A 2 12.16 42.52 -15.81
C GLU A 2 12.23 42.42 -17.33
N GLY A 3 13.13 41.59 -17.85
CA GLY A 3 13.30 41.35 -19.27
C GLY A 3 12.13 40.51 -19.78
N TYR A 4 11.22 41.15 -20.50
CA TYR A 4 10.31 40.45 -21.41
C TYR A 4 11.14 39.99 -22.62
N SER A 5 11.51 38.71 -22.66
CA SER A 5 11.95 38.06 -23.89
C SER A 5 10.75 37.95 -24.82
N GLU A 6 10.85 38.52 -26.03
CA GLU A 6 9.87 38.30 -27.10
C GLU A 6 9.76 36.78 -27.39
N PRO A 7 8.54 36.22 -27.59
CA PRO A 7 8.39 34.82 -27.92
C PRO A 7 9.12 34.50 -29.23
N ASP A 8 9.90 33.42 -29.22
CA ASP A 8 10.76 32.97 -30.32
C ASP A 8 9.92 32.77 -31.60
N SER A 9 10.42 33.14 -32.78
CA SER A 9 9.61 33.18 -34.03
C SER A 9 8.96 31.83 -34.37
N SER A 10 9.54 30.73 -33.89
CA SER A 10 9.04 29.35 -34.02
C SER A 10 7.77 29.07 -33.21
N GLU A 11 7.60 29.68 -32.03
CA GLU A 11 6.37 29.51 -31.22
C GLU A 11 5.17 30.20 -31.89
N GLN A 12 5.41 31.38 -32.47
CA GLN A 12 4.39 32.10 -33.23
C GLN A 12 3.99 31.33 -34.50
N GLU A 13 4.95 30.73 -35.19
CA GLU A 13 4.69 29.87 -36.35
C GLU A 13 3.86 28.63 -35.99
N ALA A 14 4.23 27.93 -34.91
CA ALA A 14 3.46 26.78 -34.40
C ALA A 14 2.03 27.17 -34.01
N LEU A 15 1.84 28.36 -33.43
CA LEU A 15 0.52 28.88 -33.08
C LEU A 15 -0.36 29.14 -34.31
N LEU A 16 0.20 29.71 -35.38
CA LEU A 16 -0.52 29.93 -36.64
C LEU A 16 -0.95 28.62 -37.29
N LEU A 17 -0.02 27.66 -37.41
CA LEU A 17 -0.29 26.33 -37.97
C LEU A 17 -1.35 25.58 -37.15
N LYS A 18 -1.35 25.73 -35.82
CA LYS A 18 -2.41 25.21 -34.95
C LYS A 18 -3.78 25.80 -35.30
N GLU A 19 -3.87 27.12 -35.51
CA GLU A 19 -5.15 27.76 -35.86
C GLU A 19 -5.62 27.40 -37.27
N GLU A 20 -4.71 27.24 -38.24
CA GLU A 20 -5.01 26.68 -39.56
C GLU A 20 -5.58 25.27 -39.46
N GLY A 21 -4.95 24.39 -38.68
CA GLY A 21 -5.45 23.05 -38.40
C GLY A 21 -6.84 23.06 -37.76
N ASN A 22 -7.08 23.97 -36.80
CA ASN A 22 -8.39 24.16 -36.18
C ASN A 22 -9.45 24.64 -37.18
N ALA A 23 -9.08 25.48 -38.16
CA ALA A 23 -9.97 25.94 -39.21
C ALA A 23 -10.34 24.81 -40.18
N LEU A 24 -9.36 24.01 -40.61
CA LEU A 24 -9.57 22.84 -41.47
C LEU A 24 -10.45 21.79 -40.80
N LEU A 25 -10.21 21.52 -39.50
CA LEU A 25 -11.02 20.58 -38.73
C LEU A 25 -12.48 21.06 -38.62
N ARG A 26 -12.70 22.37 -38.42
CA ARG A 26 -14.05 22.98 -38.42
C ARG A 26 -14.71 22.94 -39.81
N ALA A 27 -13.93 23.00 -40.88
CA ALA A 27 -14.40 22.86 -42.25
C ALA A 27 -14.68 21.39 -42.66
N GLY A 28 -14.39 20.43 -41.79
CA GLY A 28 -14.60 19.00 -42.04
C GLY A 28 -13.41 18.29 -42.73
N ASP A 29 -12.34 19.01 -43.05
CA ASP A 29 -11.11 18.42 -43.59
C ASP A 29 -10.18 17.97 -42.45
N ALA A 30 -10.52 16.82 -41.88
CA ALA A 30 -9.72 16.24 -40.80
C ALA A 30 -8.33 15.77 -41.27
N ARG A 31 -8.14 15.43 -42.55
CA ARG A 31 -6.81 15.04 -43.08
C ARG A 31 -5.89 16.25 -43.19
N GLY A 32 -6.37 17.34 -43.77
CA GLY A 32 -5.64 18.60 -43.83
C GLY A 32 -5.30 19.12 -42.43
N ALA A 33 -6.22 18.97 -41.47
CA ALA A 33 -5.97 19.35 -40.08
C ALA A 33 -4.81 18.57 -39.44
N VAL A 34 -4.74 17.24 -39.61
CA VAL A 34 -3.62 16.42 -39.10
C VAL A 34 -2.28 16.91 -39.65
N ALA A 35 -2.17 17.11 -40.96
CA ALA A 35 -0.94 17.60 -41.58
C ALA A 35 -0.48 18.94 -40.98
N LYS A 36 -1.42 19.88 -40.78
CA LYS A 36 -1.12 21.17 -40.15
C LYS A 36 -0.69 21.08 -38.69
N TYR A 37 -1.27 20.16 -37.92
CA TYR A 37 -0.82 19.92 -36.55
C TYR A 37 0.56 19.25 -36.49
N GLU A 38 0.90 18.37 -37.44
CA GLU A 38 2.24 17.75 -37.54
C GLU A 38 3.31 18.78 -37.98
N GLU A 39 2.98 19.68 -38.90
CA GLU A 39 3.80 20.86 -39.23
C GLU A 39 4.05 21.72 -37.97
N ALA A 40 2.99 22.00 -37.19
CA ALA A 40 3.10 22.77 -35.96
C ALA A 40 3.98 22.08 -34.90
N LEU A 41 3.87 20.75 -34.74
CA LEU A 41 4.73 19.97 -33.85
C LEU A 41 6.20 19.98 -34.30
N SER A 42 6.44 19.97 -35.61
CA SER A 42 7.79 20.05 -36.16
C SER A 42 8.43 21.43 -35.91
N ALA A 43 7.64 22.50 -36.04
CA ALA A 43 8.08 23.88 -35.76
C ALA A 43 8.36 24.14 -34.27
N LEU A 44 7.57 23.54 -33.38
CA LEU A 44 7.75 23.64 -31.92
C LEU A 44 9.04 22.91 -31.44
N GLY A 45 9.51 21.93 -32.21
CA GLY A 45 10.67 21.11 -31.84
C GLY A 45 10.39 20.11 -30.70
N PRO A 46 11.43 19.47 -30.14
CA PRO A 46 11.28 18.43 -29.11
C PRO A 46 10.90 18.97 -27.72
N ALA A 47 10.51 20.24 -27.60
CA ALA A 47 10.20 20.87 -26.32
C ALA A 47 8.94 20.25 -25.70
N GLN A 48 9.08 19.77 -24.45
CA GLN A 48 7.98 19.21 -23.66
C GLN A 48 7.17 20.35 -23.03
N GLY A 49 5.84 20.28 -23.11
CA GLY A 49 4.97 21.26 -22.46
C GLY A 49 3.52 21.27 -22.95
N ARG A 50 2.73 22.21 -22.40
CA ARG A 50 1.27 22.32 -22.62
C ARG A 50 0.88 22.50 -24.09
N GLU A 51 1.68 23.21 -24.86
CA GLU A 51 1.41 23.49 -26.27
C GLU A 51 1.57 22.24 -27.14
N GLN A 52 2.66 21.49 -26.94
CA GLN A 52 2.88 20.19 -27.56
C GLN A 52 1.74 19.22 -27.22
N ALA A 53 1.37 19.13 -25.94
CA ALA A 53 0.26 18.33 -25.49
C ALA A 53 -1.06 18.74 -26.18
N THR A 54 -1.29 20.05 -26.35
CA THR A 54 -2.47 20.59 -27.05
C THR A 54 -2.52 20.14 -28.51
N LEU A 55 -1.41 20.25 -29.23
CA LEU A 55 -1.29 19.81 -30.62
C LEU A 55 -1.54 18.30 -30.77
N LEU A 56 -0.88 17.48 -29.96
CA LEU A 56 -1.05 16.01 -29.97
C LEU A 56 -2.49 15.59 -29.66
N ALA A 57 -3.18 16.28 -28.74
CA ALA A 57 -4.60 16.02 -28.46
C ALA A 57 -5.49 16.41 -29.65
N ASN A 58 -5.15 17.45 -30.41
CA ASN A 58 -5.86 17.84 -31.62
C ASN A 58 -5.61 16.85 -32.77
N VAL A 59 -4.38 16.34 -32.92
CA VAL A 59 -4.07 15.22 -33.84
C VAL A 59 -4.95 14.02 -33.51
N SER A 60 -5.01 13.61 -32.24
CA SER A 60 -5.86 12.51 -31.79
C SER A 60 -7.34 12.75 -32.14
N ALA A 61 -7.84 13.98 -31.93
CA ALA A 61 -9.20 14.34 -32.27
C ALA A 61 -9.50 14.18 -33.78
N ALA A 62 -8.60 14.65 -34.64
CA ALA A 62 -8.75 14.56 -36.09
C ALA A 62 -8.64 13.11 -36.59
N GLN A 63 -7.71 12.32 -36.03
CA GLN A 63 -7.57 10.89 -36.34
C GLN A 63 -8.82 10.08 -35.95
N LEU A 64 -9.47 10.40 -34.83
CA LEU A 64 -10.77 9.80 -34.46
C LEU A 64 -11.86 10.11 -35.48
N THR A 65 -11.93 11.35 -35.97
CA THR A 65 -12.89 11.74 -37.02
C THR A 65 -12.65 10.97 -38.32
N LEU A 66 -11.40 10.60 -38.61
CA LEU A 66 -11.03 9.76 -39.77
C LEU A 66 -11.25 8.26 -39.55
N GLY A 67 -11.60 7.83 -38.33
CA GLY A 67 -11.78 6.42 -37.97
C GLY A 67 -10.48 5.66 -37.67
N PHE A 68 -9.33 6.34 -37.64
CA PHE A 68 -8.03 5.73 -37.32
C PHE A 68 -7.78 5.71 -35.81
N ALA A 69 -8.50 4.83 -35.11
CA ALA A 69 -8.51 4.78 -33.65
C ALA A 69 -7.14 4.42 -33.03
N ASP A 70 -6.32 3.60 -33.68
CA ASP A 70 -4.97 3.24 -33.21
C ASP A 70 -4.03 4.46 -33.21
N LEU A 71 -3.97 5.20 -34.33
CA LEU A 71 -3.17 6.43 -34.45
C LEU A 71 -3.68 7.51 -33.48
N ALA A 72 -4.99 7.59 -33.30
CA ALA A 72 -5.57 8.50 -32.32
C ALA A 72 -5.14 8.16 -30.89
N LEU A 73 -5.04 6.87 -30.55
CA LEU A 73 -4.59 6.42 -29.24
C LEU A 73 -3.12 6.76 -29.01
N GLU A 74 -2.26 6.54 -30.00
CA GLU A 74 -0.83 6.89 -29.92
C GLU A 74 -0.63 8.41 -29.71
N ALA A 75 -1.32 9.24 -30.49
CA ALA A 75 -1.27 10.69 -30.34
C ALA A 75 -1.81 11.15 -28.97
N ALA A 76 -2.88 10.53 -28.47
CA ALA A 76 -3.42 10.85 -27.15
C ALA A 76 -2.45 10.48 -26.02
N LYS A 77 -1.81 9.30 -26.10
CA LYS A 77 -0.80 8.88 -25.13
C LYS A 77 0.42 9.79 -25.13
N ALA A 78 0.92 10.16 -26.31
CA ALA A 78 2.00 11.13 -26.43
C ALA A 78 1.61 12.49 -25.83
N SER A 79 0.36 12.91 -25.99
CA SER A 79 -0.18 14.13 -25.37
C SER A 79 -0.19 14.05 -23.83
N VAL A 80 -0.60 12.92 -23.26
CA VAL A 80 -0.57 12.68 -21.81
C VAL A 80 0.86 12.62 -21.26
N VAL A 81 1.82 12.08 -22.02
CA VAL A 81 3.24 12.10 -21.64
C VAL A 81 3.78 13.53 -21.65
N ALA A 82 3.40 14.36 -22.63
CA ALA A 82 3.83 15.75 -22.73
C ALA A 82 3.24 16.65 -21.63
N ASP A 83 1.99 16.41 -21.21
CA ASP A 83 1.39 17.05 -20.04
C ASP A 83 0.38 16.12 -19.34
N PRO A 84 0.79 15.45 -18.25
CA PRO A 84 -0.07 14.54 -17.49
C PRO A 84 -1.32 15.20 -16.88
N SER A 85 -1.31 16.53 -16.71
CA SER A 85 -2.43 17.29 -16.14
C SER A 85 -3.48 17.68 -17.20
N TYR A 86 -3.25 17.37 -18.48
CA TYR A 86 -4.10 17.83 -19.56
C TYR A 86 -5.38 17.00 -19.74
N SER A 87 -6.47 17.45 -19.10
CA SER A 87 -7.76 16.75 -19.12
C SER A 87 -8.30 16.43 -20.53
N LYS A 88 -8.05 17.28 -21.53
CA LYS A 88 -8.50 16.99 -22.90
C LYS A 88 -7.74 15.83 -23.52
N ALA A 89 -6.46 15.64 -23.21
CA ALA A 89 -5.67 14.51 -23.69
C ALA A 89 -6.25 13.18 -23.20
N LEU A 90 -6.51 13.08 -21.88
CA LEU A 90 -7.15 11.91 -21.26
C LEU A 90 -8.54 11.63 -21.85
N PHE A 91 -9.31 12.69 -22.13
CA PHE A 91 -10.61 12.53 -22.78
C PHE A 91 -10.51 11.95 -24.20
N ARG A 92 -9.48 12.37 -24.97
CA ARG A 92 -9.22 11.82 -26.31
C ARG A 92 -8.73 10.37 -26.24
N GLU A 93 -7.85 10.06 -25.29
CA GLU A 93 -7.39 8.69 -25.03
C GLU A 93 -8.56 7.76 -24.69
N ALA A 94 -9.44 8.17 -23.77
CA ALA A 94 -10.62 7.38 -23.40
C ALA A 94 -11.54 7.11 -24.61
N LYS A 95 -11.75 8.11 -25.48
CA LYS A 95 -12.54 7.94 -26.71
C LYS A 95 -11.86 7.01 -27.72
N ALA A 96 -10.55 7.09 -27.89
CA ALA A 96 -9.81 6.19 -28.76
C ALA A 96 -9.86 4.74 -28.26
N LEU A 97 -9.71 4.52 -26.96
CA LEU A 97 -9.83 3.20 -26.34
C LEU A 97 -11.24 2.59 -26.52
N LEU A 98 -12.30 3.41 -26.43
CA LEU A 98 -13.66 2.96 -26.74
C LEU A 98 -13.83 2.55 -28.20
N ALA A 99 -13.28 3.33 -29.15
CA ALA A 99 -13.31 2.99 -30.56
C ALA A 99 -12.59 1.66 -30.87
N LEU A 100 -11.53 1.35 -30.09
CA LEU A 100 -10.80 0.08 -30.14
C LEU A 100 -11.43 -1.06 -29.31
N ARG A 101 -12.59 -0.83 -28.69
CA ARG A 101 -13.27 -1.76 -27.76
C ARG A 101 -12.43 -2.19 -26.55
N ARG A 102 -11.44 -1.39 -26.17
CA ARG A 102 -10.63 -1.57 -24.95
C ARG A 102 -11.34 -0.93 -23.75
N HIS A 103 -12.48 -1.49 -23.38
CA HIS A 103 -13.40 -0.89 -22.40
C HIS A 103 -12.77 -0.67 -21.01
N SER A 104 -12.01 -1.65 -20.49
CA SER A 104 -11.34 -1.54 -19.18
C SER A 104 -10.38 -0.34 -19.13
N ASP A 105 -9.61 -0.14 -20.19
CA ASP A 105 -8.61 0.93 -20.28
C ASP A 105 -9.30 2.30 -20.47
N ALA A 106 -10.42 2.33 -21.18
CA ALA A 106 -11.23 3.54 -21.32
C ALA A 106 -11.82 3.98 -19.97
N VAL A 107 -12.36 3.04 -19.18
CA VAL A 107 -12.87 3.31 -17.82
C VAL A 107 -11.75 3.79 -16.91
N HIS A 108 -10.57 3.18 -17.00
CA HIS A 108 -9.37 3.62 -16.28
C HIS A 108 -9.02 5.08 -16.58
N THR A 109 -8.91 5.42 -17.86
CA THR A 109 -8.58 6.77 -18.32
C THR A 109 -9.67 7.77 -17.91
N ALA A 110 -10.93 7.37 -17.97
CA ALA A 110 -12.08 8.17 -17.52
C ALA A 110 -12.04 8.47 -16.01
N ARG A 111 -11.62 7.51 -15.18
CA ARG A 111 -11.41 7.73 -13.74
C ARG A 111 -10.29 8.74 -13.47
N HIS A 112 -9.17 8.63 -14.19
CA HIS A 112 -8.07 9.59 -14.09
C HIS A 112 -8.52 11.00 -14.52
N LEU A 113 -9.24 11.11 -15.63
CA LEU A 113 -9.84 12.36 -16.09
C LEU A 113 -10.78 12.97 -15.05
N LEU A 114 -11.65 12.16 -14.43
CA LEU A 114 -12.55 12.62 -13.38
C LEU A 114 -11.78 13.18 -12.17
N PHE A 115 -10.70 12.50 -11.76
CA PHE A 115 -9.84 12.98 -10.69
C PHE A 115 -9.22 14.35 -11.02
N LEU A 116 -8.71 14.56 -12.24
CA LEU A 116 -8.06 15.84 -12.58
C LEU A 116 -9.04 16.99 -12.85
N ALA A 117 -10.16 16.71 -13.53
CA ALA A 117 -11.03 17.75 -14.07
C ALA A 117 -12.31 18.01 -13.25
N GLY A 118 -12.63 17.14 -12.28
CA GLY A 118 -13.81 17.28 -11.43
C GLY A 118 -15.12 17.35 -12.23
N SER A 119 -16.04 18.21 -11.80
CA SER A 119 -17.38 18.38 -12.39
C SER A 119 -17.40 18.95 -13.82
N SER A 120 -16.27 19.47 -14.32
CA SER A 120 -16.21 20.17 -15.62
C SER A 120 -16.39 19.27 -16.85
N VAL A 121 -16.17 17.95 -16.73
CA VAL A 121 -16.19 16.99 -17.87
C VAL A 121 -17.26 15.90 -17.69
N GLN A 122 -18.16 16.11 -16.74
CA GLN A 122 -18.96 15.06 -16.09
C GLN A 122 -19.84 14.24 -17.04
N ARG A 123 -20.60 14.86 -17.95
CA ARG A 123 -21.63 14.15 -18.76
C ARG A 123 -21.09 13.11 -19.74
N ASP A 124 -20.04 13.43 -20.47
CA ASP A 124 -19.49 12.49 -21.47
C ASP A 124 -18.65 11.40 -20.78
N VAL A 125 -18.03 11.71 -19.64
CA VAL A 125 -17.24 10.76 -18.84
C VAL A 125 -18.14 9.77 -18.12
N GLU A 126 -19.28 10.20 -17.57
CA GLU A 126 -20.31 9.32 -16.97
C GLU A 126 -20.74 8.23 -17.95
N ARG A 127 -20.94 8.56 -19.24
CA ARG A 127 -21.29 7.55 -20.27
C ARG A 127 -20.20 6.50 -20.49
N ILE A 128 -18.92 6.86 -20.32
CA ILE A 128 -17.80 5.92 -20.42
C ILE A 128 -17.78 5.01 -19.19
N LEU A 129 -18.02 5.58 -18.01
CA LEU A 129 -18.07 4.87 -16.74
C LEU A 129 -19.28 3.92 -16.63
N ASP A 130 -20.43 4.32 -17.19
CA ASP A 130 -21.67 3.53 -17.25
C ASP A 130 -21.68 2.47 -18.37
N GLY A 131 -20.54 2.24 -19.03
CA GLY A 131 -20.38 1.27 -20.11
C GLY A 131 -20.81 -0.18 -19.76
N PRO A 132 -20.87 -1.09 -20.75
CA PRO A 132 -21.55 -2.38 -20.66
C PRO A 132 -21.06 -3.37 -19.59
N GLU A 133 -19.98 -3.07 -18.86
CA GLU A 133 -19.49 -3.88 -17.72
C GLU A 133 -20.47 -3.89 -16.54
N ARG A 134 -21.41 -2.95 -16.45
CA ARG A 134 -22.53 -3.01 -15.47
C ARG A 134 -23.54 -4.13 -15.73
N ARG A 135 -23.47 -4.86 -16.86
CA ARG A 135 -24.23 -6.11 -16.98
C ARG A 135 -23.60 -7.12 -16.03
N LYS A 136 -24.22 -7.24 -14.84
CA LYS A 136 -24.04 -8.31 -13.85
C LYS A 136 -23.49 -9.57 -14.53
N PRO A 137 -22.42 -10.21 -14.04
CA PRO A 137 -22.06 -11.54 -14.54
C PRO A 137 -23.31 -12.40 -14.41
N ARG A 138 -23.93 -12.72 -15.56
CA ARG A 138 -25.06 -13.66 -15.58
C ARG A 138 -24.47 -14.96 -15.10
N LEU A 139 -24.79 -15.35 -13.87
CA LEU A 139 -24.69 -16.74 -13.44
C LEU A 139 -25.64 -17.53 -14.34
N ALA A 140 -25.12 -17.98 -15.47
CA ALA A 140 -25.75 -18.98 -16.29
C ALA A 140 -25.61 -20.32 -15.54
N VAL A 141 -26.68 -20.70 -14.86
CA VAL A 141 -26.92 -22.10 -14.55
C VAL A 141 -27.36 -22.76 -15.87
N SER A 142 -26.52 -23.61 -16.47
CA SER A 142 -26.94 -24.96 -16.92
C SER A 142 -25.82 -25.73 -17.65
N SER A 143 -25.70 -27.00 -17.26
CA SER A 143 -25.42 -28.23 -18.03
C SER A 143 -24.55 -28.20 -19.30
N ASP A 144 -23.44 -28.91 -19.20
CA ASP A 144 -22.82 -29.88 -20.12
C ASP A 144 -22.95 -29.76 -21.66
N THR A 145 -21.77 -30.01 -22.28
CA THR A 145 -21.43 -30.46 -23.66
C THR A 145 -20.95 -29.46 -24.73
N ALA A 146 -19.61 -29.54 -24.96
CA ALA A 146 -18.83 -29.49 -26.21
C ALA A 146 -17.83 -28.31 -26.46
N PRO A 147 -16.65 -28.57 -27.08
CA PRO A 147 -15.47 -27.67 -27.15
C PRO A 147 -15.16 -27.21 -28.61
N PRO A 148 -13.92 -26.81 -28.99
CA PRO A 148 -13.23 -25.55 -28.70
C PRO A 148 -12.87 -24.73 -29.97
N SER A 149 -12.64 -23.42 -29.83
CA SER A 149 -11.80 -22.54 -30.68
C SER A 149 -12.07 -21.08 -30.30
N SER A 150 -11.20 -20.09 -30.43
CA SER A 150 -9.75 -19.98 -30.57
C SER A 150 -9.46 -18.49 -30.33
N LEU A 151 -8.65 -18.14 -29.32
CA LEU A 151 -7.92 -16.88 -29.22
C LEU A 151 -6.90 -16.97 -28.07
N GLU A 152 -5.86 -17.75 -28.37
CA GLU A 152 -4.57 -17.73 -27.72
C GLU A 152 -3.79 -16.50 -28.24
N ALA A 153 -3.38 -15.61 -27.33
CA ALA A 153 -2.18 -14.79 -27.47
C ALA A 153 -1.84 -14.14 -26.12
N THR A 154 -1.16 -14.90 -25.26
CA THR A 154 -0.05 -14.37 -24.45
C THR A 154 0.84 -15.55 -24.06
N ALA A 155 1.69 -15.96 -25.00
CA ALA A 155 2.65 -17.03 -24.83
C ALA A 155 3.87 -16.63 -23.96
N ASP A 156 4.06 -15.34 -23.65
CA ASP A 156 5.33 -14.89 -23.05
C ASP A 156 5.33 -14.69 -21.52
N LEU A 157 4.16 -14.65 -20.86
CA LEU A 157 4.11 -14.55 -19.38
C LEU A 157 4.14 -15.94 -18.71
N LEU A 158 3.66 -16.97 -19.40
CA LEU A 158 3.62 -18.36 -18.92
C LEU A 158 4.91 -19.14 -19.22
N ALA A 159 5.67 -18.74 -20.25
CA ALA A 159 6.98 -19.33 -20.57
C ALA A 159 8.11 -18.85 -19.64
N LEU A 160 7.94 -17.71 -18.94
CA LEU A 160 8.90 -17.19 -17.97
C LEU A 160 8.74 -17.83 -16.59
N VAL A 161 7.49 -18.14 -16.19
CA VAL A 161 7.15 -18.90 -14.97
C VAL A 161 7.61 -20.36 -15.06
N ALA A 162 7.77 -20.90 -16.28
CA ALA A 162 8.20 -22.27 -16.55
C ALA A 162 9.67 -22.59 -16.24
N ARG A 163 10.50 -21.63 -15.79
CA ARG A 163 11.93 -21.88 -15.54
C ARG A 163 12.31 -22.32 -14.13
N CYS A 164 11.40 -22.35 -13.15
CA CYS A 164 11.80 -22.75 -11.78
C CYS A 164 10.92 -23.75 -11.04
N CYS A 165 9.73 -24.12 -11.52
CA CYS A 165 8.91 -25.24 -11.02
C CYS A 165 7.96 -25.63 -12.17
N GLU A 166 7.68 -26.92 -12.40
CA GLU A 166 6.90 -27.37 -13.58
C GLU A 166 5.48 -26.76 -13.64
N ALA A 167 5.36 -25.71 -14.47
CA ALA A 167 4.22 -24.79 -14.55
C ALA A 167 2.94 -25.38 -15.16
N LYS A 168 2.94 -26.64 -15.61
CA LYS A 168 1.75 -27.29 -16.18
C LYS A 168 0.68 -27.57 -15.11
N GLU A 169 1.09 -27.74 -13.86
CA GLU A 169 0.23 -28.11 -12.74
C GLU A 169 -0.34 -26.88 -12.02
N LEU A 170 0.48 -25.85 -11.78
CA LEU A 170 0.03 -24.56 -11.23
C LEU A 170 -0.91 -23.81 -12.19
N ALA A 171 -0.69 -23.86 -13.51
CA ALA A 171 -1.59 -23.26 -14.49
C ALA A 171 -2.97 -23.97 -14.59
N ARG A 172 -3.08 -25.22 -14.11
CA ARG A 172 -4.36 -25.96 -14.00
C ARG A 172 -5.16 -25.59 -12.73
N LEU A 173 -4.52 -25.00 -11.71
CA LEU A 173 -5.17 -24.57 -10.45
C LEU A 173 -6.14 -23.43 -10.62
N GLY A 174 -5.86 -22.50 -11.54
CA GLY A 174 -6.75 -21.37 -11.85
C GLY A 174 -8.09 -21.79 -12.50
N LYS A 175 -8.24 -23.06 -12.90
CA LYS A 175 -9.42 -23.59 -13.62
C LYS A 175 -10.42 -24.37 -12.75
N GLY A 176 -10.31 -24.32 -11.42
CA GLY A 176 -11.39 -24.77 -10.52
C GLY A 176 -11.66 -26.29 -10.44
N ASN A 177 -10.70 -27.15 -10.76
CA ASN A 177 -10.92 -28.61 -10.72
C ASN A 177 -10.77 -29.18 -9.29
N ARG A 178 -11.89 -29.47 -8.61
CA ARG A 178 -11.93 -30.05 -7.25
C ARG A 178 -11.15 -31.37 -7.09
N ARG A 179 -11.07 -32.22 -8.13
CA ARG A 179 -10.28 -33.47 -8.07
C ARG A 179 -8.78 -33.20 -8.02
N PHE A 180 -8.33 -32.21 -8.77
CA PHE A 180 -6.94 -31.79 -8.79
C PHE A 180 -6.51 -31.17 -7.46
N TRP A 181 -7.37 -30.35 -6.84
CA TRP A 181 -7.16 -29.83 -5.48
C TRP A 181 -6.99 -30.94 -4.44
N HIS A 182 -7.81 -31.98 -4.52
CA HIS A 182 -7.71 -33.12 -3.58
C HIS A 182 -6.42 -33.94 -3.76
N GLN A 183 -5.83 -33.93 -4.95
CA GLN A 183 -4.54 -34.57 -5.24
C GLN A 183 -3.37 -33.68 -4.79
N LEU A 184 -3.44 -32.38 -5.04
CA LEU A 184 -2.48 -31.36 -4.61
C LEU A 184 -2.33 -31.30 -3.09
N CYS A 185 -3.44 -31.39 -2.35
CA CYS A 185 -3.44 -31.32 -0.88
C CYS A 185 -2.86 -32.57 -0.19
N LYS A 186 -2.51 -33.60 -0.97
CA LYS A 186 -1.81 -34.81 -0.52
C LYS A 186 -0.33 -34.80 -0.91
N ASP A 187 0.11 -33.80 -1.67
CA ASP A 187 1.51 -33.60 -2.04
C ASP A 187 2.21 -32.79 -0.94
N GLU A 188 2.87 -33.51 -0.02
CA GLU A 188 3.54 -32.91 1.13
C GLU A 188 4.80 -32.11 0.72
N GLU A 189 5.41 -32.42 -0.44
CA GLU A 189 6.58 -31.67 -0.93
C GLU A 189 6.16 -30.32 -1.50
N LEU A 190 5.08 -30.28 -2.28
CA LEU A 190 4.52 -29.03 -2.79
C LEU A 190 3.95 -28.16 -1.66
N LEU A 191 3.28 -28.75 -0.67
CA LEU A 191 2.82 -28.03 0.52
C LEU A 191 3.99 -27.39 1.27
N ARG A 192 5.12 -28.10 1.42
CA ARG A 192 6.34 -27.57 2.04
C ARG A 192 6.93 -26.40 1.23
N LEU A 193 6.97 -26.52 -0.09
CA LEU A 193 7.47 -25.47 -0.99
C LEU A 193 6.56 -24.23 -1.00
N ALA A 194 5.25 -24.42 -1.08
CA ALA A 194 4.28 -23.32 -1.01
C ALA A 194 4.29 -22.66 0.38
N ALA A 195 4.45 -23.45 1.44
CA ALA A 195 4.55 -22.94 2.80
C ALA A 195 5.79 -22.05 2.95
N ALA A 196 6.93 -22.49 2.40
CA ALA A 196 8.17 -21.71 2.35
C ALA A 196 8.00 -20.35 1.65
N LEU A 197 7.03 -20.23 0.73
CA LEU A 197 6.69 -18.99 0.06
C LEU A 197 5.68 -18.14 0.83
N CYS A 198 4.95 -18.69 1.80
CA CYS A 198 4.06 -17.95 2.71
C CYS A 198 4.85 -17.17 3.78
N PRO A 199 4.27 -16.18 4.49
CA PRO A 199 4.97 -15.47 5.56
C PRO A 199 5.54 -16.45 6.57
N GLN A 200 6.83 -16.26 6.88
CA GLN A 200 7.61 -17.07 7.83
C GLN A 200 7.68 -18.56 7.46
N GLY A 201 7.41 -18.92 6.21
CA GLY A 201 7.47 -20.32 5.79
C GLY A 201 6.31 -21.18 6.30
N SER A 202 5.21 -20.58 6.75
CA SER A 202 4.14 -21.29 7.47
C SER A 202 3.09 -21.89 6.54
N SER A 203 2.85 -23.20 6.67
CA SER A 203 1.76 -23.91 5.97
C SER A 203 0.37 -23.56 6.48
N ALA A 204 0.25 -22.82 7.60
CA ALA A 204 -1.04 -22.37 8.13
C ALA A 204 -1.85 -21.55 7.12
N TRP A 205 -1.16 -20.92 6.17
CA TRP A 205 -1.72 -20.11 5.09
C TRP A 205 -2.39 -20.98 4.00
N LEU A 206 -1.96 -22.23 3.85
CA LEU A 206 -2.39 -23.14 2.78
C LEU A 206 -3.56 -24.01 3.24
N ARG A 207 -4.79 -23.53 3.03
CA ARG A 207 -5.97 -24.36 3.32
C ARG A 207 -6.06 -25.51 2.30
N ARG A 208 -6.44 -26.70 2.76
CA ARG A 208 -6.51 -27.93 1.96
C ARG A 208 -7.88 -28.17 1.29
N ASP A 209 -8.78 -27.20 1.37
CA ASP A 209 -10.17 -27.24 0.91
C ASP A 209 -10.43 -26.41 -0.37
N GLY A 210 -9.42 -25.69 -0.90
CA GLY A 210 -9.51 -24.94 -2.16
C GLY A 210 -8.38 -23.92 -2.37
N LEU A 211 -8.58 -22.99 -3.31
CA LEU A 211 -7.65 -21.89 -3.58
C LEU A 211 -7.74 -20.86 -2.44
N SER A 212 -7.03 -21.16 -1.35
CA SER A 212 -6.96 -20.28 -0.18
C SER A 212 -6.18 -19.01 -0.50
N PRO A 213 -6.41 -17.93 0.24
CA PRO A 213 -5.61 -16.71 0.10
C PRO A 213 -4.11 -16.94 0.34
N GLY A 214 -3.72 -17.97 1.11
CA GLY A 214 -2.33 -18.39 1.21
C GLY A 214 -1.79 -19.14 -0.01
N TRP A 215 -2.60 -19.92 -0.74
CA TRP A 215 -2.19 -20.45 -2.04
C TRP A 215 -2.02 -19.31 -3.06
N THR A 216 -2.92 -18.33 -3.05
CA THR A 216 -2.80 -17.10 -3.85
C THR A 216 -1.52 -16.34 -3.47
N PHE A 217 -1.25 -16.17 -2.17
CA PHE A 217 -0.02 -15.56 -1.64
C PHE A 217 1.24 -16.30 -2.13
N ALA A 218 1.30 -17.62 -1.98
CA ALA A 218 2.46 -18.42 -2.40
C ALA A 218 2.71 -18.30 -3.91
N VAL A 219 1.65 -18.30 -4.73
CA VAL A 219 1.73 -18.08 -6.17
C VAL A 219 2.23 -16.66 -6.50
N HIS A 220 1.73 -15.64 -5.81
CA HIS A 220 2.21 -14.26 -5.98
C HIS A 220 3.67 -14.09 -5.55
N GLN A 221 4.10 -14.71 -4.44
CA GLN A 221 5.50 -14.75 -4.00
C GLN A 221 6.42 -15.44 -5.00
N ALA A 222 6.00 -16.58 -5.54
CA ALA A 222 6.76 -17.24 -6.61
C ALA A 222 6.90 -16.33 -7.84
N HIS A 223 5.89 -15.50 -8.12
CA HIS A 223 5.87 -14.54 -9.23
C HIS A 223 6.66 -13.26 -8.96
N ALA A 224 6.87 -12.87 -7.69
CA ALA A 224 7.58 -11.65 -7.25
C ALA A 224 9.08 -11.59 -7.62
N ARG A 225 9.56 -12.45 -8.52
CA ARG A 225 10.90 -12.35 -9.14
C ARG A 225 11.07 -11.15 -10.06
N CYS A 226 10.00 -10.41 -10.35
CA CYS A 226 10.00 -9.12 -11.04
C CYS A 226 9.79 -7.92 -10.10
N SER A 227 9.78 -8.13 -8.77
CA SER A 227 9.53 -7.07 -7.80
C SER A 227 10.75 -6.20 -7.57
N VAL A 228 10.50 -4.95 -7.21
CA VAL A 228 11.52 -3.99 -6.81
C VAL A 228 12.15 -4.46 -5.50
N ARG A 229 13.45 -4.74 -5.54
CA ARG A 229 14.22 -5.19 -4.37
C ARG A 229 15.12 -4.09 -3.86
N ASN A 230 15.23 -4.02 -2.54
CA ASN A 230 16.08 -3.09 -1.80
C ASN A 230 15.97 -1.64 -2.31
N MET A 231 14.76 -1.15 -2.53
CA MET A 231 14.52 0.26 -2.86
C MET A 231 13.73 0.92 -1.76
N VAL A 232 13.97 2.21 -1.58
CA VAL A 232 13.17 3.06 -0.71
C VAL A 232 12.22 3.86 -1.57
N ALA A 233 10.91 3.72 -1.35
CA ALA A 233 9.93 4.63 -1.91
C ALA A 233 9.95 5.93 -1.11
N VAL A 234 10.16 7.06 -1.78
CA VAL A 234 10.31 8.38 -1.18
C VAL A 234 9.26 9.34 -1.74
N CYS A 235 8.48 9.93 -0.86
CA CYS A 235 7.56 11.02 -1.18
C CYS A 235 8.34 12.34 -1.19
N HIS A 236 8.72 12.81 -2.38
CA HIS A 236 9.30 14.14 -2.58
C HIS A 236 8.20 15.18 -2.73
N HIS A 237 8.55 16.44 -2.45
CA HIS A 237 7.69 17.58 -2.78
C HIS A 237 7.39 17.68 -4.28
N ASP A 238 8.27 17.14 -5.13
CA ASP A 238 8.15 17.18 -6.59
C ASP A 238 7.54 15.89 -7.19
N GLY A 239 7.24 14.87 -6.38
CA GLY A 239 6.65 13.60 -6.85
C GLY A 239 7.07 12.38 -6.04
N LEU A 240 6.75 11.18 -6.54
CA LEU A 240 7.14 9.92 -5.91
C LEU A 240 8.35 9.33 -6.62
N ALA A 241 9.36 8.91 -5.86
CA ALA A 241 10.57 8.28 -6.39
C ALA A 241 10.91 6.96 -5.70
N LEU A 242 11.58 6.08 -6.41
CA LEU A 242 12.27 4.92 -5.89
C LEU A 242 13.76 5.23 -5.81
N VAL A 243 14.31 5.20 -4.60
CA VAL A 243 15.71 5.54 -4.32
C VAL A 243 16.47 4.29 -3.88
N PRO A 244 17.54 3.88 -4.59
CA PRO A 244 18.44 2.84 -4.14
C PRO A 244 19.25 3.33 -2.92
N PRO A 245 19.24 2.61 -1.78
CA PRO A 245 19.99 3.03 -0.60
C PRO A 245 21.51 2.91 -0.78
N ASP A 246 21.97 2.15 -1.77
CA ASP A 246 23.39 1.99 -2.12
C ASP A 246 23.93 3.10 -3.04
N GLY A 247 23.12 4.11 -3.36
CA GLY A 247 23.52 5.26 -4.17
C GLY A 247 23.40 5.03 -5.68
N GLY A 248 22.62 4.04 -6.10
CA GLY A 248 22.22 3.87 -7.51
C GLY A 248 21.31 4.99 -8.03
N GLU A 249 20.86 4.84 -9.29
CA GLU A 249 20.01 5.82 -9.95
C GLU A 249 18.58 5.85 -9.37
N THR A 250 18.11 7.06 -9.04
CA THR A 250 16.74 7.31 -8.58
C THR A 250 15.75 7.19 -9.74
N VAL A 251 14.68 6.41 -9.54
CA VAL A 251 13.62 6.20 -10.54
C VAL A 251 12.38 6.98 -10.14
N TRP A 252 11.98 7.97 -10.93
CA TRP A 252 10.75 8.74 -10.71
C TRP A 252 9.53 7.98 -11.23
N LEU A 253 8.48 7.91 -10.40
CA LEU A 253 7.24 7.25 -10.75
C LEU A 253 6.24 8.25 -11.33
N PRO A 254 5.45 7.86 -12.34
CA PRO A 254 4.42 8.72 -12.89
C PRO A 254 3.30 8.89 -11.85
N THR A 255 3.19 10.09 -11.28
CA THR A 255 2.15 10.44 -10.31
C THR A 255 1.18 11.47 -10.90
N PRO A 256 -0.14 11.25 -10.80
CA PRO A 256 -1.12 12.14 -11.40
C PRO A 256 -1.27 13.49 -10.66
N ALA A 257 -0.87 13.55 -9.39
CA ALA A 257 -0.93 14.75 -8.56
C ALA A 257 -0.03 14.62 -7.32
N HIS A 258 -0.11 15.60 -6.41
CA HIS A 258 0.65 15.62 -5.15
C HIS A 258 0.27 14.44 -4.25
N CYS A 259 1.27 13.65 -3.85
CA CYS A 259 1.08 12.52 -2.93
C CYS A 259 0.86 13.01 -1.50
N LEU A 260 -0.17 12.50 -0.83
CA LEU A 260 -0.37 12.71 0.59
C LEU A 260 0.62 11.83 1.37
N ASP A 261 1.74 12.44 1.77
CA ASP A 261 2.93 11.87 2.43
C ASP A 261 2.69 10.60 3.27
N PHE A 262 1.76 10.68 4.24
CA PHE A 262 1.51 9.65 5.24
C PHE A 262 0.69 8.46 4.71
N THR A 263 0.26 8.50 3.46
CA THR A 263 -0.55 7.44 2.82
C THR A 263 0.24 6.59 1.82
N LEU A 264 1.56 6.73 1.74
CA LEU A 264 2.43 5.85 0.94
C LEU A 264 2.70 4.47 1.57
N CYS A 265 2.45 3.38 0.85
CA CYS A 265 2.85 2.01 1.22
C CYS A 265 3.12 1.10 0.03
N TRP A 266 3.95 0.09 0.26
CA TRP A 266 4.17 -1.04 -0.64
C TRP A 266 3.06 -2.08 -0.54
N GLY A 267 2.74 -2.73 -1.65
CA GLY A 267 2.14 -4.06 -1.62
C GLY A 267 3.08 -5.03 -0.86
N PRO A 268 2.53 -6.05 -0.20
CA PRO A 268 3.27 -6.95 0.70
C PRO A 268 4.45 -7.68 0.01
N HIS A 269 4.48 -7.72 -1.32
CA HIS A 269 5.48 -8.40 -2.13
C HIS A 269 6.26 -7.44 -3.05
N GLY A 270 6.13 -6.13 -2.84
CA GLY A 270 6.77 -5.13 -3.72
C GLY A 270 6.19 -5.12 -5.13
N GLU A 271 4.96 -5.61 -5.31
CA GLU A 271 4.26 -5.77 -6.58
C GLU A 271 3.52 -4.50 -7.02
N TYR A 272 3.27 -3.59 -6.08
CA TYR A 272 2.81 -2.23 -6.35
C TYR A 272 3.24 -1.27 -5.24
N LEU A 273 3.15 0.02 -5.53
CA LEU A 273 3.07 1.10 -4.56
C LEU A 273 1.67 1.69 -4.54
N ALA A 274 1.15 2.00 -3.37
CA ALA A 274 -0.13 2.65 -3.21
C ALA A 274 0.00 3.91 -2.35
N PHE A 275 -0.69 4.96 -2.75
CA PHE A 275 -0.76 6.22 -2.03
C PHE A 275 -2.06 6.93 -2.35
N THR A 276 -2.42 7.95 -1.56
CA THR A 276 -3.51 8.84 -1.93
C THR A 276 -2.95 10.15 -2.45
N ALA A 277 -3.58 10.69 -3.49
CA ALA A 277 -3.17 11.91 -4.14
C ALA A 277 -4.27 12.96 -4.00
N GLU A 278 -3.87 14.22 -3.90
CA GLU A 278 -4.77 15.37 -3.89
C GLU A 278 -4.45 16.28 -5.08
N ASN A 279 -5.48 16.68 -5.83
CA ASN A 279 -5.33 17.62 -6.94
C ASN A 279 -5.45 19.08 -6.45
N ALA A 280 -5.20 20.04 -7.35
CA ALA A 280 -5.33 21.47 -7.03
C ALA A 280 -6.75 21.91 -6.60
N SER A 281 -7.78 21.12 -6.92
CA SER A 281 -9.18 21.33 -6.56
C SER A 281 -9.58 20.59 -5.27
N GLN A 282 -8.62 20.07 -4.49
CA GLN A 282 -8.85 19.30 -3.25
C GLN A 282 -9.66 18.01 -3.44
N HIS A 283 -9.77 17.49 -4.67
CA HIS A 283 -10.27 16.15 -4.90
C HIS A 283 -9.18 15.14 -4.59
N THR A 284 -9.56 14.06 -3.94
CA THR A 284 -8.65 12.99 -3.53
C THR A 284 -8.88 11.72 -4.36
N ALA A 285 -7.81 10.98 -4.63
CA ALA A 285 -7.87 9.67 -5.27
C ALA A 285 -6.92 8.69 -4.59
N LEU A 286 -7.29 7.42 -4.59
CA LEU A 286 -6.36 6.32 -4.35
C LEU A 286 -5.61 6.01 -5.65
N VAL A 287 -4.28 6.04 -5.59
CA VAL A 287 -3.39 5.74 -6.70
C VAL A 287 -2.62 4.46 -6.38
N VAL A 288 -2.62 3.51 -7.32
CA VAL A 288 -1.88 2.25 -7.23
C VAL A 288 -0.97 2.13 -8.44
N VAL A 289 0.34 2.11 -8.23
CA VAL A 289 1.38 2.01 -9.26
C VAL A 289 1.95 0.60 -9.25
N PRO A 290 1.61 -0.28 -10.21
CA PRO A 290 2.20 -1.61 -10.28
C PRO A 290 3.68 -1.52 -10.64
N THR A 291 4.52 -2.33 -9.99
CA THR A 291 5.97 -2.30 -10.23
C THR A 291 6.40 -2.95 -11.54
N ALA A 292 5.53 -3.74 -12.17
CA ALA A 292 5.76 -4.39 -13.46
C ALA A 292 5.69 -3.44 -14.68
N GLY A 293 5.87 -2.13 -14.50
CA GLY A 293 5.86 -1.13 -15.57
C GLY A 293 4.47 -0.88 -16.21
N ARG A 294 3.39 -1.25 -15.52
CA ARG A 294 2.02 -0.99 -15.97
C ARG A 294 1.60 0.45 -15.61
N PRO A 295 0.63 1.05 -16.32
CA PRO A 295 0.14 2.38 -15.97
C PRO A 295 -0.45 2.40 -14.55
N PRO A 296 -0.30 3.50 -13.80
CA PRO A 296 -0.92 3.69 -12.49
C PRO A 296 -2.43 3.58 -12.58
N LEU A 297 -3.06 2.84 -11.66
CA LEU A 297 -4.50 2.84 -11.45
C LEU A 297 -4.90 4.03 -10.57
N VAL A 298 -5.83 4.87 -11.04
CA VAL A 298 -6.39 6.01 -10.29
C VAL A 298 -7.85 5.74 -9.96
N ILE A 299 -8.19 5.78 -8.68
CA ILE A 299 -9.54 5.53 -8.15
C ILE A 299 -9.98 6.80 -7.39
N PRO A 300 -10.82 7.66 -8.01
CA PRO A 300 -11.39 8.82 -7.33
C PRO A 300 -12.11 8.42 -6.04
N LEU A 301 -11.87 9.18 -4.97
CA LEU A 301 -12.52 8.96 -3.67
C LEU A 301 -13.80 9.80 -3.55
N ILE A 302 -14.62 9.46 -2.54
CA ILE A 302 -15.85 10.21 -2.26
C ILE A 302 -15.52 11.67 -1.85
N PRO A 303 -16.34 12.66 -2.24
CA PRO A 303 -16.13 14.06 -1.89
C PRO A 303 -15.99 14.26 -0.38
N ASN A 304 -15.12 15.19 0.02
CA ASN A 304 -14.81 15.52 1.43
C ASN A 304 -14.22 14.38 2.27
N LEU A 305 -13.83 13.25 1.67
CA LEU A 305 -13.02 12.25 2.36
C LEU A 305 -11.59 12.74 2.44
N THR A 306 -11.10 12.90 3.66
CA THR A 306 -9.68 13.12 3.95
C THR A 306 -9.03 11.77 4.27
N PRO A 307 -8.39 11.08 3.31
CA PRO A 307 -7.73 9.81 3.57
C PRO A 307 -6.50 10.02 4.47
N TYR A 308 -6.21 9.05 5.35
CA TYR A 308 -5.03 9.13 6.20
C TYR A 308 -4.33 7.83 6.55
N TYR A 309 -4.90 6.69 6.19
CA TYR A 309 -4.23 5.41 6.42
C TYR A 309 -4.58 4.44 5.30
N LEU A 310 -3.55 3.77 4.75
CA LEU A 310 -3.71 2.68 3.79
C LEU A 310 -3.13 1.41 4.41
N CYS A 311 -3.74 0.25 4.17
CA CYS A 311 -3.19 -1.00 4.66
C CYS A 311 -3.49 -2.12 3.66
N PRO A 312 -2.49 -2.62 2.92
CA PRO A 312 -2.70 -3.73 2.01
C PRO A 312 -3.02 -5.01 2.78
N SER A 313 -3.88 -5.85 2.21
CA SER A 313 -4.06 -7.20 2.75
C SER A 313 -2.75 -7.99 2.61
N PRO A 314 -2.52 -9.02 3.44
CA PRO A 314 -1.31 -9.81 3.36
C PRO A 314 -1.05 -10.42 1.98
N CYS A 315 -2.08 -10.73 1.19
CA CYS A 315 -1.94 -11.25 -0.17
C CYS A 315 -1.86 -10.18 -1.27
N GLY A 316 -1.95 -8.89 -0.92
CA GLY A 316 -1.84 -7.76 -1.86
C GLY A 316 -3.05 -7.53 -2.76
N THR A 317 -4.02 -8.45 -2.79
CA THR A 317 -5.20 -8.33 -3.68
C THR A 317 -6.26 -7.38 -3.16
N ARG A 318 -6.11 -6.85 -1.95
CA ARG A 318 -7.01 -5.87 -1.33
C ARG A 318 -6.20 -4.75 -0.71
N LEU A 319 -6.78 -3.55 -0.68
CA LEU A 319 -6.19 -2.40 -0.03
C LEU A 319 -7.25 -1.68 0.79
N ALA A 320 -7.10 -1.71 2.12
CA ALA A 320 -7.94 -0.92 3.02
C ALA A 320 -7.49 0.54 3.01
N LEU A 321 -8.45 1.45 3.05
CA LEU A 321 -8.27 2.90 3.17
C LEU A 321 -9.15 3.40 4.31
N LEU A 322 -8.52 4.08 5.27
CA LEU A 322 -9.20 4.80 6.34
C LEU A 322 -9.11 6.30 6.05
N GLY A 323 -10.25 6.98 6.14
CA GLY A 323 -10.34 8.42 5.96
C GLY A 323 -11.37 9.05 6.89
N SER A 324 -11.35 10.38 7.00
CA SER A 324 -12.35 11.13 7.75
C SER A 324 -13.35 11.74 6.77
N VAL A 325 -14.63 11.55 7.04
CA VAL A 325 -15.73 12.16 6.29
C VAL A 325 -16.76 12.66 7.31
N ARG A 326 -17.08 13.96 7.27
CA ARG A 326 -18.04 14.61 8.20
C ARG A 326 -17.75 14.35 9.69
N GLY A 327 -16.46 14.26 10.07
CA GLY A 327 -16.03 14.00 11.44
C GLY A 327 -16.14 12.54 11.89
N GLN A 328 -16.57 11.62 11.03
CA GLN A 328 -16.56 10.18 11.27
C GLN A 328 -15.38 9.54 10.55
N GLN A 329 -14.83 8.43 11.07
CA GLN A 329 -13.84 7.63 10.34
C GLN A 329 -14.59 6.63 9.46
N ALA A 330 -14.23 6.56 8.18
CA ALA A 330 -14.78 5.66 7.20
C ALA A 330 -13.72 4.67 6.73
N LEU A 331 -14.08 3.38 6.71
CA LEU A 331 -13.26 2.30 6.18
C LEU A 331 -13.75 1.92 4.78
N LEU A 332 -12.86 2.00 3.80
CA LEU A 332 -13.07 1.58 2.43
C LEU A 332 -12.09 0.46 2.08
N VAL A 333 -12.47 -0.43 1.15
CA VAL A 333 -11.62 -1.51 0.66
C VAL A 333 -11.65 -1.52 -0.86
N ALA A 334 -10.47 -1.40 -1.48
CA ALA A 334 -10.28 -1.55 -2.91
C ALA A 334 -9.95 -3.02 -3.26
N ASP A 335 -10.63 -3.57 -4.26
CA ASP A 335 -10.30 -4.87 -4.86
C ASP A 335 -9.29 -4.69 -6.01
N LEU A 336 -8.05 -5.13 -5.79
CA LEU A 336 -6.96 -5.05 -6.76
C LEU A 336 -6.74 -6.35 -7.53
N SER A 337 -7.59 -7.37 -7.34
CA SER A 337 -7.39 -8.70 -7.95
C SER A 337 -7.40 -8.66 -9.48
N THR A 338 -8.25 -7.84 -10.10
CA THR A 338 -8.30 -7.65 -11.55
C THR A 338 -7.03 -6.98 -12.09
N LEU A 339 -6.49 -6.02 -11.34
CA LEU A 339 -5.24 -5.34 -11.69
C LEU A 339 -4.04 -6.29 -11.61
N LEU A 340 -3.94 -7.06 -10.53
CA LEU A 340 -2.77 -7.89 -10.25
C LEU A 340 -2.83 -9.25 -10.96
N VAL A 341 -4.00 -9.88 -11.04
CA VAL A 341 -4.17 -11.21 -11.63
C VAL A 341 -4.47 -11.15 -13.13
N GLN A 342 -5.37 -10.25 -13.56
CA GLN A 342 -5.83 -10.19 -14.95
C GLN A 342 -5.11 -9.12 -15.77
N GLY A 343 -4.37 -8.21 -15.11
CA GLY A 343 -3.67 -7.11 -15.77
C GLY A 343 -4.59 -6.05 -16.36
N GLN A 344 -5.87 -6.06 -15.96
CA GLN A 344 -6.84 -5.04 -16.38
C GLN A 344 -6.71 -3.82 -15.47
N ALA A 345 -6.73 -2.62 -16.03
CA ALA A 345 -6.66 -1.37 -15.29
C ALA A 345 -7.98 -1.00 -14.56
N SER A 346 -8.61 -1.98 -13.91
CA SER A 346 -9.85 -1.78 -13.16
C SER A 346 -9.71 -2.29 -11.73
N ALA A 347 -10.37 -1.60 -10.80
CA ALA A 347 -10.63 -2.04 -9.44
C ALA A 347 -12.04 -1.59 -9.04
N SER A 348 -12.64 -2.31 -8.10
CA SER A 348 -13.84 -1.86 -7.38
C SER A 348 -13.43 -1.26 -6.04
N LEU A 349 -14.18 -0.26 -5.57
CA LEU A 349 -14.00 0.36 -4.27
C LEU A 349 -15.30 0.18 -3.48
N HIS A 350 -15.20 -0.48 -2.33
CA HIS A 350 -16.33 -0.77 -1.47
C HIS A 350 -16.22 0.03 -0.18
N CYS A 351 -17.31 0.64 0.25
CA CYS A 351 -17.38 1.22 1.58
C CYS A 351 -17.79 0.13 2.58
N VAL A 352 -16.98 -0.11 3.61
CA VAL A 352 -17.28 -1.08 4.67
C VAL A 352 -18.21 -0.46 5.70
N GLY A 353 -17.96 0.80 6.08
CA GLY A 353 -18.80 1.54 7.02
C GLY A 353 -18.01 2.58 7.81
N THR A 354 -18.63 3.12 8.86
CA THR A 354 -18.03 4.14 9.74
C THR A 354 -18.05 3.75 11.22
N ALA A 355 -17.04 4.18 11.98
CA ALA A 355 -16.97 4.16 13.44
C ALA A 355 -15.87 5.13 13.92
N ALA A 356 -15.87 5.57 15.19
CA ALA A 356 -14.80 6.44 15.70
C ALA A 356 -14.58 6.33 17.24
N PRO A 357 -13.42 5.89 17.76
CA PRO A 357 -12.24 5.43 17.02
C PRO A 357 -12.45 4.06 16.35
N LEU A 358 -11.76 3.86 15.24
CA LEU A 358 -11.74 2.66 14.42
C LEU A 358 -10.29 2.25 14.16
N TYR A 359 -9.89 1.13 14.75
CA TYR A 359 -8.67 0.42 14.39
C TYR A 359 -9.02 -0.87 13.68
N PHE A 360 -8.09 -1.38 12.90
CA PHE A 360 -8.27 -2.66 12.27
C PHE A 360 -6.96 -3.36 11.99
N ASP A 361 -7.07 -4.65 11.76
CA ASP A 361 -6.00 -5.43 11.18
C ASP A 361 -6.54 -6.55 10.27
N TRP A 362 -5.75 -6.91 9.26
CA TRP A 362 -6.07 -7.99 8.34
C TRP A 362 -5.76 -9.34 8.95
N ALA A 363 -6.66 -10.29 8.73
CA ALA A 363 -6.35 -11.69 8.96
C ALA A 363 -5.15 -12.10 8.10
N PRO A 364 -4.20 -12.87 8.64
CA PRO A 364 -3.09 -13.38 7.85
C PRO A 364 -3.61 -14.20 6.67
N HIS A 365 -4.56 -15.10 6.93
CA HIS A 365 -4.91 -16.17 6.01
C HIS A 365 -6.05 -15.84 5.02
N ALA A 366 -6.69 -14.67 5.12
CA ALA A 366 -7.86 -14.32 4.32
C ALA A 366 -8.14 -12.82 4.24
N PRO A 367 -8.96 -12.34 3.26
CA PRO A 367 -9.50 -10.98 3.26
C PRO A 367 -10.60 -10.84 4.32
N GLU A 368 -10.25 -11.18 5.56
CA GLU A 368 -11.04 -10.97 6.77
C GLU A 368 -10.34 -9.89 7.59
N MET A 369 -11.09 -9.12 8.36
CA MET A 369 -10.54 -8.04 9.18
C MET A 369 -11.03 -8.19 10.62
N LEU A 370 -10.13 -7.93 11.56
CA LEU A 370 -10.48 -7.67 12.94
C LEU A 370 -10.60 -6.17 13.12
N LEU A 371 -11.79 -5.68 13.48
CA LEU A 371 -12.07 -4.27 13.73
C LEU A 371 -12.17 -4.05 15.24
N ALA A 372 -11.63 -2.92 15.70
CA ALA A 372 -11.86 -2.41 17.04
C ALA A 372 -12.61 -1.08 16.96
N CYS A 373 -13.84 -1.05 17.46
CA CYS A 373 -14.73 0.11 17.41
C CYS A 373 -15.00 0.67 18.82
N HIS A 374 -14.97 2.00 18.96
CA HIS A 374 -15.44 2.73 20.17
C HIS A 374 -14.87 2.23 21.50
N GLU A 375 -13.63 1.77 21.48
CA GLU A 375 -12.89 1.32 22.65
C GLU A 375 -13.53 0.17 23.46
N LYS A 376 -14.51 -0.57 22.90
CA LYS A 376 -15.26 -1.58 23.66
C LYS A 376 -15.74 -2.77 22.86
N LYS A 377 -15.51 -2.80 21.55
CA LYS A 377 -16.06 -3.85 20.69
C LYS A 377 -15.05 -4.32 19.66
N LEU A 378 -14.75 -5.61 19.69
CA LEU A 378 -14.07 -6.30 18.60
C LEU A 378 -15.10 -6.90 17.66
N VAL A 379 -15.03 -6.51 16.39
CA VAL A 379 -15.89 -7.05 15.34
C VAL A 379 -14.99 -7.79 14.36
N ALA A 380 -15.15 -9.10 14.28
CA ALA A 380 -14.54 -9.88 13.21
C ALA A 380 -15.44 -9.82 11.98
N VAL A 381 -14.98 -9.12 10.93
CA VAL A 381 -15.70 -9.02 9.66
C VAL A 381 -15.12 -10.06 8.71
N ARG A 382 -15.89 -11.13 8.47
CA ARG A 382 -15.53 -12.16 7.49
C ARG A 382 -15.97 -11.77 6.08
N GLY A 383 -15.04 -11.88 5.14
CA GLY A 383 -15.29 -11.73 3.72
C GLY A 383 -15.57 -10.29 3.33
N CYS A 384 -14.51 -9.51 3.09
CA CYS A 384 -14.61 -8.18 2.48
C CYS A 384 -15.05 -8.20 1.00
N VAL A 385 -16.05 -9.04 0.68
CA VAL A 385 -17.20 -8.79 -0.20
C VAL A 385 -18.35 -9.72 0.28
N PRO A 386 -19.22 -9.32 1.22
CA PRO A 386 -20.61 -9.78 1.12
C PRO A 386 -21.10 -9.33 -0.26
N ARG A 387 -21.90 -10.16 -0.94
CA ARG A 387 -22.58 -9.81 -2.20
C ARG A 387 -23.46 -8.54 -2.13
N GLU A 388 -23.48 -7.85 -0.98
CA GLU A 388 -24.36 -6.76 -0.60
C GLU A 388 -23.63 -5.46 -0.24
N LEU A 389 -22.29 -5.37 -0.33
CA LEU A 389 -21.62 -4.06 -0.22
C LEU A 389 -21.87 -3.25 -1.49
N ALA A 390 -22.52 -2.09 -1.35
CA ALA A 390 -22.72 -1.17 -2.46
C ALA A 390 -21.36 -0.70 -3.00
N GLU A 391 -21.05 -1.04 -4.25
CA GLU A 391 -20.00 -0.32 -4.99
C GLU A 391 -20.35 1.16 -4.98
N LEU A 392 -19.39 1.99 -4.60
CA LEU A 392 -19.57 3.43 -4.71
C LEU A 392 -19.71 3.80 -6.19
N PRO A 393 -20.82 4.44 -6.60
CA PRO A 393 -20.96 4.89 -7.98
C PRO A 393 -19.85 5.88 -8.31
N VAL A 394 -19.28 5.76 -9.50
CA VAL A 394 -18.36 6.75 -10.07
C VAL A 394 -19.16 7.55 -11.11
N PRO A 395 -19.27 8.88 -11.02
CA PRO A 395 -18.75 9.76 -9.97
C PRO A 395 -19.55 9.65 -8.67
N ALA A 396 -18.86 9.84 -7.53
CA ALA A 396 -19.49 9.87 -6.23
C ALA A 396 -20.45 11.08 -6.16
N VAL A 397 -21.75 10.77 -6.05
CA VAL A 397 -22.87 11.72 -5.93
C VAL A 397 -22.59 12.74 -4.83
N GLU A 398 -23.10 13.98 -4.98
CA GLU A 398 -23.09 14.97 -3.90
C GLU A 398 -23.58 14.32 -2.59
N PRO A 399 -22.92 14.59 -1.46
CA PRO A 399 -22.92 13.71 -0.28
C PRO A 399 -24.26 13.66 0.48
N ALA A 400 -25.36 14.19 -0.05
CA ALA A 400 -26.68 14.11 0.57
C ALA A 400 -27.25 12.67 0.60
N GLU A 401 -26.78 11.74 -0.25
CA GLU A 401 -27.43 10.42 -0.43
C GLU A 401 -26.64 9.18 0.02
N VAL A 402 -25.35 9.27 0.37
CA VAL A 402 -24.59 8.09 0.82
C VAL A 402 -24.83 7.83 2.32
N SER A 403 -25.86 7.04 2.62
CA SER A 403 -26.05 6.48 3.96
C SER A 403 -24.95 5.46 4.24
N LEU A 404 -23.98 5.82 5.09
CA LEU A 404 -22.90 4.92 5.51
C LEU A 404 -23.39 4.03 6.64
N GLU A 405 -23.14 2.72 6.53
CA GLU A 405 -23.47 1.78 7.60
C GLU A 405 -22.63 2.06 8.85
N ASN A 406 -23.28 2.13 10.01
CA ASN A 406 -22.59 2.21 11.29
C ASN A 406 -22.07 0.81 11.67
N LEU A 407 -20.74 0.66 11.73
CA LEU A 407 -20.08 -0.61 12.06
C LEU A 407 -20.33 -1.06 13.50
N GLU A 408 -20.75 -0.16 14.39
CA GLU A 408 -21.15 -0.49 15.75
C GLU A 408 -22.36 -1.43 15.80
N ALA A 409 -23.26 -1.33 14.82
CA ALA A 409 -24.47 -2.13 14.76
C ALA A 409 -24.21 -3.60 14.39
N LEU A 410 -23.01 -3.91 13.87
CA LEU A 410 -22.63 -5.28 13.52
C LEU A 410 -22.48 -6.15 14.77
N PRO A 411 -22.87 -7.43 14.74
CA PRO A 411 -22.62 -8.35 15.85
C PRO A 411 -21.11 -8.49 16.06
N GLY A 412 -20.66 -8.46 17.32
CA GLY A 412 -19.25 -8.56 17.67
C GLY A 412 -19.06 -8.89 19.15
N THR A 413 -17.82 -9.17 19.53
CA THR A 413 -17.44 -9.47 20.91
C THR A 413 -17.22 -8.16 21.65
N GLU A 414 -18.00 -7.93 22.70
CA GLU A 414 -17.75 -6.80 23.60
C GLU A 414 -16.51 -7.08 24.46
N ILE A 415 -15.56 -6.15 24.43
CA ILE A 415 -14.48 -6.08 25.41
C ILE A 415 -14.95 -5.12 26.48
N HIS A 416 -15.28 -5.66 27.65
CA HIS A 416 -15.51 -4.84 28.83
C HIS A 416 -14.17 -4.28 29.30
N GLY A 417 -14.09 -2.98 29.64
CA GLY A 417 -12.92 -2.38 30.30
C GLY A 417 -12.62 -0.91 29.96
N ARG A 418 -11.70 -0.29 30.71
CA ARG A 418 -11.13 1.05 30.41
C ARG A 418 -9.84 0.88 29.61
N ILE A 419 -9.93 0.38 28.39
CA ILE A 419 -8.77 0.27 27.50
C ILE A 419 -8.79 1.50 26.59
N SER A 420 -7.73 2.30 26.61
CA SER A 420 -7.50 3.24 25.50
C SER A 420 -7.09 2.37 24.31
N PHE A 421 -8.01 2.15 23.36
CA PHE A 421 -7.78 1.13 22.35
C PHE A 421 -6.57 1.49 21.48
N ARG A 422 -5.69 0.49 21.35
CA ARG A 422 -4.58 0.41 20.39
C ARG A 422 -4.96 -0.58 19.29
N ALA A 423 -4.28 -0.52 18.15
CA ALA A 423 -4.60 -1.37 17.01
C ALA A 423 -4.46 -2.85 17.39
N PRO A 424 -5.53 -3.68 17.25
CA PRO A 424 -5.42 -5.10 17.51
C PRO A 424 -4.44 -5.73 16.51
N GLN A 425 -3.73 -6.80 16.91
CA GLN A 425 -2.81 -7.47 16.00
C GLN A 425 -3.21 -8.92 15.74
N TRP A 426 -3.55 -9.25 14.50
CA TRP A 426 -3.76 -10.61 14.02
C TRP A 426 -2.45 -11.20 13.49
N LEU A 427 -1.83 -12.05 14.30
CA LEU A 427 -0.49 -12.58 14.07
C LEU A 427 -0.56 -14.00 13.50
N PRO A 428 0.30 -14.36 12.53
CA PRO A 428 0.41 -15.73 12.05
C PRO A 428 1.13 -16.62 13.07
N PHE A 429 0.60 -17.83 13.27
CA PHE A 429 1.20 -18.88 14.11
C PHE A 429 1.20 -20.21 13.34
N PRO A 430 2.29 -20.99 13.31
CA PRO A 430 2.33 -22.26 12.57
C PRO A 430 1.30 -23.28 13.01
N GLU A 431 0.99 -23.35 14.30
CA GLU A 431 0.00 -24.24 14.91
C GLU A 431 -1.44 -23.76 14.74
N SER A 432 -1.65 -22.45 14.54
CA SER A 432 -2.99 -21.87 14.36
C SER A 432 -3.29 -21.54 12.92
N ARG A 433 -4.20 -22.31 12.30
CA ARG A 433 -4.62 -22.12 10.90
C ARG A 433 -5.21 -20.73 10.62
N GLN A 434 -5.83 -20.09 11.60
CA GLN A 434 -6.40 -18.75 11.45
C GLN A 434 -5.45 -17.65 11.92
N GLY A 435 -4.32 -18.00 12.55
CA GLY A 435 -3.52 -17.05 13.34
C GLY A 435 -4.21 -16.70 14.65
N ARG A 436 -3.50 -16.01 15.54
CA ARG A 436 -3.98 -15.61 16.87
C ARG A 436 -4.11 -14.09 16.95
N TRP A 437 -5.05 -13.60 17.76
CA TRP A 437 -5.24 -12.19 18.04
C TRP A 437 -4.45 -11.79 19.27
N LEU A 438 -3.51 -10.85 19.12
CA LEU A 438 -2.87 -10.15 20.23
C LEU A 438 -3.72 -8.93 20.58
N VAL A 439 -4.40 -9.01 21.72
CA VAL A 439 -5.38 -8.01 22.16
C VAL A 439 -5.27 -7.74 23.66
N PRO A 440 -5.52 -6.49 24.10
CA PRO A 440 -5.74 -6.19 25.51
C PRO A 440 -7.05 -6.83 26.01
N ARG A 441 -7.07 -7.30 27.25
CA ARG A 441 -8.25 -7.87 27.91
C ARG A 441 -8.38 -7.33 29.32
N ASP A 442 -9.54 -6.79 29.68
CA ASP A 442 -9.85 -6.46 31.07
C ASP A 442 -10.43 -7.70 31.77
N SER A 443 -9.88 -8.00 32.94
CA SER A 443 -10.47 -8.95 33.87
C SER A 443 -10.37 -8.38 35.27
N ALA A 444 -11.52 -8.11 35.89
CA ALA A 444 -11.63 -7.67 37.28
C ALA A 444 -10.86 -6.38 37.63
N GLY A 445 -10.74 -5.43 36.69
CA GLY A 445 -10.14 -4.11 36.94
C GLY A 445 -8.63 -4.05 36.64
N HIS A 446 -8.06 -5.11 36.07
CA HIS A 446 -6.71 -5.16 35.54
C HIS A 446 -6.76 -5.48 34.04
N VAL A 447 -5.97 -4.75 33.24
CA VAL A 447 -5.82 -5.01 31.80
C VAL A 447 -4.61 -5.91 31.61
N SER A 448 -4.81 -7.06 30.96
CA SER A 448 -3.76 -7.99 30.52
C SER A 448 -3.56 -7.88 29.01
N LEU A 449 -2.40 -8.32 28.52
CA LEU A 449 -2.15 -8.54 27.09
C LEU A 449 -2.20 -10.03 26.81
N ALA A 450 -3.04 -10.48 25.88
CA ALA A 450 -3.27 -11.89 25.61
C ALA A 450 -3.21 -12.23 24.12
N LEU A 451 -2.76 -13.45 23.83
CA LEU A 451 -2.97 -14.12 22.55
C LEU A 451 -4.25 -14.93 22.64
N VAL A 452 -5.17 -14.70 21.70
CA VAL A 452 -6.46 -15.40 21.62
C VAL A 452 -6.51 -16.16 20.29
N ASP A 453 -6.73 -17.46 20.34
CA ASP A 453 -6.99 -18.25 19.14
C ASP A 453 -8.48 -18.15 18.77
N PRO A 454 -8.83 -17.56 17.61
CA PRO A 454 -10.23 -17.31 17.26
C PRO A 454 -10.99 -18.58 16.86
N ALA A 455 -10.32 -19.71 16.65
CA ALA A 455 -10.96 -20.97 16.29
C ALA A 455 -11.27 -21.83 17.53
N THR A 456 -10.43 -21.76 18.55
CA THR A 456 -10.55 -22.58 19.78
C THR A 456 -10.98 -21.77 21.00
N GLU A 457 -10.93 -20.44 20.93
CA GLU A 457 -11.10 -19.51 22.05
C GLU A 457 -10.06 -19.71 23.17
N GLU A 458 -8.96 -20.43 22.87
CA GLU A 458 -7.83 -20.57 23.79
C GLU A 458 -7.17 -19.20 24.01
N VAL A 459 -6.80 -18.94 25.27
CA VAL A 459 -6.24 -17.67 25.70
C VAL A 459 -4.91 -17.95 26.39
N GLU A 460 -3.88 -17.26 25.92
CA GLU A 460 -2.54 -17.32 26.49
C GLU A 460 -2.11 -15.91 26.93
N ILE A 461 -1.89 -15.71 28.23
CA ILE A 461 -1.54 -14.40 28.79
C ILE A 461 -0.05 -14.10 28.54
N VAL A 462 0.19 -13.06 27.75
CA VAL A 462 1.55 -12.55 27.44
C VAL A 462 2.04 -11.66 28.58
N CYS A 463 1.19 -10.76 29.06
CA CYS A 463 1.47 -9.86 30.18
C CYS A 463 0.23 -9.75 31.08
N GLU A 464 0.41 -9.98 32.38
CA GLU A 464 -0.68 -9.90 33.37
C GLU A 464 -1.18 -8.46 33.58
N HIS A 465 -0.28 -7.48 33.49
CA HIS A 465 -0.55 -6.08 33.81
C HIS A 465 -0.02 -5.16 32.71
N LEU A 466 -0.90 -4.84 31.76
CA LEU A 466 -0.67 -3.90 30.68
C LEU A 466 -1.11 -2.49 31.11
N PRO A 467 -0.19 -1.51 31.17
CA PRO A 467 -0.56 -0.12 31.45
C PRO A 467 -1.57 0.44 30.42
N PRO A 468 -2.47 1.36 30.81
CA PRO A 468 -3.54 1.87 29.92
C PRO A 468 -3.05 2.50 28.61
N GLU A 469 -1.82 3.05 28.59
CA GLU A 469 -1.21 3.71 27.42
C GLU A 469 -0.03 2.91 26.83
N ALA A 470 0.11 1.63 27.21
CA ALA A 470 1.22 0.81 26.76
C ALA A 470 1.22 0.61 25.24
N HIS A 471 2.37 0.85 24.61
CA HIS A 471 2.64 0.39 23.27
C HIS A 471 2.96 -1.10 23.30
N PHE A 472 2.47 -1.86 22.32
CA PHE A 472 2.86 -3.25 22.13
C PHE A 472 3.00 -3.54 20.63
N ALA A 473 3.86 -4.50 20.31
CA ALA A 473 4.00 -5.04 18.96
C ALA A 473 4.35 -6.51 19.01
N GLY A 474 3.74 -7.28 18.12
CA GLY A 474 3.93 -8.71 17.99
C GLY A 474 4.57 -9.11 16.65
N SER A 475 5.31 -10.20 16.71
CA SER A 475 5.75 -11.01 15.58
C SER A 475 5.26 -12.45 15.83
N CYS A 476 5.57 -13.39 14.94
CA CYS A 476 5.24 -14.80 15.20
C CYS A 476 6.04 -15.42 16.34
N GLY A 477 7.24 -14.91 16.62
CA GLY A 477 8.15 -15.44 17.62
C GLY A 477 8.07 -14.73 18.97
N TRP A 478 7.82 -13.42 18.92
CA TRP A 478 7.98 -12.53 20.08
C TRP A 478 6.88 -11.48 20.15
N VAL A 479 6.52 -11.11 21.37
CA VAL A 479 5.71 -9.93 21.66
C VAL A 479 6.51 -9.00 22.56
N ALA A 480 6.53 -7.72 22.22
CA ALA A 480 7.10 -6.66 23.04
C ALA A 480 6.02 -5.69 23.51
N TRP A 481 6.21 -5.11 24.69
CA TRP A 481 5.31 -4.10 25.25
C TRP A 481 6.05 -3.14 26.18
N CYS A 482 5.50 -1.94 26.31
CA CYS A 482 5.89 -0.99 27.34
C CYS A 482 5.21 -1.38 28.67
N GLY A 483 5.97 -1.46 29.75
CA GLY A 483 5.49 -1.84 31.07
C GLY A 483 6.15 -1.03 32.17
N LEU A 484 5.69 -1.23 33.41
CA LEU A 484 6.36 -0.72 34.60
C LEU A 484 7.36 -1.78 35.09
N HIS A 485 8.59 -1.36 35.35
CA HIS A 485 9.65 -2.19 35.93
C HIS A 485 9.57 -2.24 37.46
N ASP A 486 8.99 -1.21 38.09
CA ASP A 486 8.79 -1.17 39.54
C ASP A 486 7.53 -0.40 39.96
N ASP A 487 7.16 -0.55 41.24
CA ASP A 487 6.02 0.13 41.87
C ASP A 487 6.20 1.65 41.96
N ARG A 488 7.38 2.18 41.60
CA ARG A 488 7.67 3.62 41.54
C ARG A 488 7.30 4.23 40.19
N GLY A 489 6.80 3.41 39.26
CA GLY A 489 6.37 3.85 37.94
C GLY A 489 7.52 4.01 36.95
N HIS A 490 8.69 3.44 37.21
CA HIS A 490 9.78 3.47 36.22
C HIS A 490 9.42 2.55 35.05
N GLY A 491 9.26 3.15 33.88
CA GLY A 491 8.91 2.45 32.65
C GLY A 491 10.08 1.64 32.07
N GLY A 492 9.74 0.62 31.29
CA GLY A 492 10.68 -0.17 30.53
C GLY A 492 10.01 -0.84 29.33
N VAL A 493 10.82 -1.44 28.47
CA VAL A 493 10.34 -2.31 27.41
C VAL A 493 10.63 -3.74 27.79
N PHE A 494 9.61 -4.57 27.67
CA PHE A 494 9.67 -6.00 27.89
C PHE A 494 9.42 -6.72 26.57
N ALA A 495 10.04 -7.88 26.42
CA ALA A 495 9.78 -8.78 25.32
C ALA A 495 9.60 -10.19 25.87
N ARG A 496 8.71 -10.96 25.25
CA ARG A 496 8.45 -12.35 25.63
C ARG A 496 8.34 -13.19 24.38
N ARG A 497 9.04 -14.32 24.39
CA ARG A 497 8.91 -15.33 23.36
C ARG A 497 7.54 -15.98 23.48
N VAL A 498 6.82 -16.04 22.37
CA VAL A 498 5.47 -16.64 22.27
C VAL A 498 5.45 -17.89 21.39
N TRP A 499 6.52 -18.18 20.63
CA TRP A 499 6.66 -19.38 19.81
C TRP A 499 8.11 -19.92 19.81
N PRO A 500 8.36 -21.24 19.87
CA PRO A 500 7.42 -22.38 19.87
C PRO A 500 6.71 -22.64 21.19
N SER A 501 7.10 -21.93 22.24
CA SER A 501 6.47 -22.00 23.55
C SER A 501 6.64 -20.67 24.26
N LEU A 502 5.75 -20.38 25.19
CA LEU A 502 5.80 -19.17 25.99
C LEU A 502 7.00 -19.16 26.93
N GLY A 503 7.96 -18.30 26.64
CA GLY A 503 9.15 -18.08 27.46
C GLY A 503 8.88 -17.16 28.65
N PRO A 504 9.84 -16.97 29.57
CA PRO A 504 9.75 -15.91 30.57
C PRO A 504 9.81 -14.51 29.91
N PRO A 505 9.15 -13.49 30.48
CA PRO A 505 9.33 -12.12 30.03
C PRO A 505 10.77 -11.66 30.30
N MET A 506 11.37 -10.99 29.33
CA MET A 506 12.70 -10.41 29.39
C MET A 506 12.59 -8.89 29.38
N MET A 507 13.40 -8.22 30.19
CA MET A 507 13.57 -6.78 30.09
C MET A 507 14.52 -6.46 28.94
N VAL A 508 14.06 -5.67 27.98
CA VAL A 508 14.86 -5.15 26.87
C VAL A 508 15.73 -3.98 27.37
N PHE A 509 15.11 -3.05 28.10
CA PHE A 509 15.79 -2.00 28.87
C PHE A 509 14.81 -1.34 29.85
N SER A 510 15.35 -0.74 30.90
CA SER A 510 14.67 0.17 31.84
C SER A 510 15.09 1.61 31.54
N HIS A 511 14.14 2.52 31.33
CA HIS A 511 14.47 3.94 31.18
C HIS A 511 13.32 4.86 31.61
N PRO A 512 13.62 6.03 32.22
CA PRO A 512 12.61 7.07 32.44
C PRO A 512 12.07 7.72 31.15
N ASN A 513 12.64 7.43 29.98
CA ASN A 513 12.24 8.09 28.75
C ASN A 513 11.11 7.32 28.09
N ARG A 514 10.18 8.08 27.54
CA ARG A 514 9.06 7.56 26.78
C ARG A 514 9.54 6.87 25.50
N VAL A 515 8.99 5.69 25.23
CA VAL A 515 9.10 5.02 23.94
C VAL A 515 7.95 5.52 23.07
N GLU A 516 8.29 6.08 21.92
CA GLU A 516 7.31 6.64 20.97
C GLU A 516 6.77 5.59 20.00
N GLY A 517 7.52 4.51 19.78
CA GLY A 517 7.15 3.46 18.84
C GLY A 517 8.07 2.25 18.90
N MET A 518 7.54 1.10 18.46
CA MET A 518 8.28 -0.15 18.36
C MET A 518 7.84 -0.94 17.13
N THR A 519 8.77 -1.58 16.43
CA THR A 519 8.48 -2.34 15.21
C THR A 519 9.44 -3.52 15.05
N TRP A 520 8.90 -4.66 14.60
CA TRP A 520 9.66 -5.90 14.41
C TRP A 520 10.24 -6.02 13.00
N GLY A 521 11.54 -6.32 12.92
CA GLY A 521 12.27 -6.70 11.72
C GLY A 521 12.77 -8.14 11.86
N GLY A 522 11.89 -9.11 11.63
CA GLY A 522 12.15 -10.50 12.00
C GLY A 522 12.29 -10.64 13.52
N GLU A 523 13.43 -11.14 13.98
CA GLU A 523 13.76 -11.35 15.41
C GLU A 523 14.43 -10.12 16.06
N ARG A 524 14.41 -8.97 15.39
CA ARG A 524 14.99 -7.71 15.90
C ARG A 524 13.89 -6.69 16.15
N LEU A 525 13.95 -6.03 17.30
CA LEU A 525 13.00 -5.01 17.71
C LEU A 525 13.65 -3.64 17.56
N ALA A 526 13.11 -2.80 16.68
CA ALA A 526 13.51 -1.40 16.59
C ALA A 526 12.58 -0.57 17.48
N LEU A 527 13.17 0.40 18.15
CA LEU A 527 12.53 1.24 19.15
C LEU A 527 12.88 2.70 18.85
N VAL A 528 11.87 3.55 18.87
CA VAL A 528 12.04 5.01 18.81
C VAL A 528 11.95 5.54 20.24
N ILE A 529 13.10 5.93 20.80
CA ILE A 529 13.20 6.39 22.18
C ILE A 529 13.30 7.91 22.18
N HIS A 530 12.51 8.56 23.05
CA HIS A 530 12.66 9.98 23.30
C HIS A 530 13.98 10.24 24.02
N ALA A 531 14.80 11.15 23.53
CA ALA A 531 15.99 11.68 24.21
C ALA A 531 15.82 13.21 24.38
N PRO A 532 16.64 13.89 25.20
CA PRO A 532 16.52 15.34 25.37
C PRO A 532 16.54 16.07 24.01
N ASN A 533 15.39 16.62 23.60
CA ASN A 533 15.15 17.36 22.36
C ASN A 533 15.23 16.57 21.04
N CYS A 534 15.28 15.24 21.05
CA CYS A 534 15.33 14.44 19.81
C CYS A 534 14.78 13.02 20.01
N LEU A 535 14.60 12.29 18.92
CA LEU A 535 14.29 10.87 18.90
C LEU A 535 15.54 10.09 18.50
N VAL A 536 15.74 8.91 19.08
CA VAL A 536 16.87 8.05 18.78
C VAL A 536 16.35 6.65 18.44
N TRP A 537 16.79 6.13 17.30
CA TRP A 537 16.56 4.74 16.95
C TRP A 537 17.48 3.83 17.78
N THR A 538 16.89 2.80 18.36
CA THR A 538 17.64 1.72 19.00
C THR A 538 17.12 0.38 18.51
N VAL A 539 17.97 -0.64 18.53
CA VAL A 539 17.63 -1.98 18.11
C VAL A 539 18.03 -2.97 19.19
N TRP A 540 17.13 -3.88 19.50
CA TRP A 540 17.40 -5.07 20.31
C TRP A 540 17.31 -6.31 19.43
N ASP A 541 18.21 -7.27 19.65
CA ASP A 541 18.23 -8.55 18.92
C ASP A 541 17.89 -9.69 19.88
N ALA A 542 16.72 -10.30 19.68
CA ALA A 542 16.20 -11.32 20.59
C ALA A 542 17.07 -12.58 20.63
N LEU A 543 17.63 -12.98 19.48
CA LEU A 543 18.47 -14.18 19.36
C LEU A 543 19.82 -14.02 20.04
N VAL A 544 20.39 -12.81 19.97
CA VAL A 544 21.61 -12.49 20.71
C VAL A 544 21.32 -12.43 22.20
N ALA A 545 20.19 -11.84 22.60
CA ALA A 545 19.80 -11.72 24.00
C ALA A 545 19.63 -13.09 24.69
N GLU A 546 19.01 -14.07 24.02
CA GLU A 546 18.88 -15.43 24.56
C GLU A 546 20.23 -16.14 24.79
N LYS A 547 21.27 -15.83 24.01
CA LYS A 547 22.57 -16.54 24.03
C LYS A 547 23.65 -15.84 24.82
N GLU A 548 23.72 -14.52 24.72
CA GLU A 548 24.87 -13.71 25.14
C GLU A 548 24.49 -12.57 26.09
N GLY A 549 23.23 -12.49 26.52
CA GLY A 549 22.71 -11.40 27.37
C GLY A 549 22.21 -10.19 26.56
N THR A 550 21.51 -9.28 27.24
CA THR A 550 20.79 -8.18 26.58
C THR A 550 21.76 -7.15 26.01
N ARG A 551 21.79 -7.02 24.68
CA ARG A 551 22.54 -5.99 23.97
C ARG A 551 21.60 -5.01 23.29
N LEU A 552 21.86 -3.72 23.46
CA LEU A 552 21.12 -2.67 22.80
C LEU A 552 22.02 -1.89 21.86
N TYR A 553 21.63 -1.87 20.59
CA TYR A 553 22.30 -1.12 19.53
C TYR A 553 21.66 0.26 19.41
N VAL A 554 22.44 1.32 19.44
CA VAL A 554 21.93 2.70 19.52
C VAL A 554 22.48 3.51 18.35
N ALA A 555 21.60 4.22 17.64
CA ALA A 555 22.02 5.15 16.59
C ALA A 555 22.95 6.22 17.17
N PRO A 556 24.06 6.58 16.49
CA PRO A 556 25.04 7.53 17.03
C PRO A 556 24.50 8.97 17.17
N HIS A 557 23.43 9.30 16.45
CA HIS A 557 22.78 10.60 16.47
C HIS A 557 21.27 10.47 16.62
N GLY A 558 20.67 11.41 17.33
CA GLY A 558 19.22 11.59 17.32
C GLY A 558 18.74 12.41 16.13
N PHE A 559 17.45 12.35 15.84
CA PHE A 559 16.79 13.14 14.82
C PHE A 559 15.55 13.82 15.40
N ILE A 560 15.17 14.95 14.81
CA ILE A 560 13.86 15.56 15.07
C ILE A 560 12.94 15.11 13.94
N PRO A 561 11.79 14.49 14.22
CA PRO A 561 10.87 14.06 13.16
C PRO A 561 10.25 15.27 12.45
N ASN A 562 9.96 15.14 11.15
CA ASN A 562 9.13 16.14 10.47
C ASN A 562 7.69 16.15 10.97
N ARG A 563 6.93 17.19 10.57
CA ARG A 563 5.53 17.38 10.97
C ARG A 563 4.62 16.21 10.59
N SER A 564 4.83 15.61 9.43
CA SER A 564 4.02 14.49 8.95
C SER A 564 4.21 13.27 9.85
N PHE A 565 5.46 12.90 10.14
CA PHE A 565 5.78 11.80 11.04
C PHE A 565 5.35 12.09 12.48
N SER A 566 5.65 13.28 13.01
CA SER A 566 5.35 13.65 14.39
C SER A 566 3.85 13.77 14.68
N GLY A 567 3.08 14.31 13.73
CA GLY A 567 1.65 14.59 13.92
C GLY A 567 0.71 13.48 13.45
N ARG A 568 1.17 12.59 12.54
CA ARG A 568 0.31 11.55 11.94
C ARG A 568 0.78 10.13 12.23
N VAL A 569 2.09 9.88 12.32
CA VAL A 569 2.62 8.51 12.51
C VAL A 569 2.85 8.21 13.98
N LEU A 570 3.63 9.02 14.69
CA LEU A 570 3.99 8.76 16.10
C LEU A 570 2.79 8.53 17.03
N PRO A 571 1.69 9.33 16.97
CA PRO A 571 0.55 9.12 17.87
C PRO A 571 -0.18 7.78 17.65
N PHE A 572 0.00 7.16 16.47
CA PHE A 572 -0.66 5.93 16.03
C PHE A 572 0.37 4.90 15.55
N PHE A 573 1.57 4.91 16.14
CA PHE A 573 2.71 4.14 15.64
C PHE A 573 2.40 2.64 15.56
N ASP A 574 1.63 2.11 16.52
CA ASP A 574 1.12 0.73 16.58
C ASP A 574 0.28 0.35 15.36
N GLN A 575 -0.50 1.28 14.81
CA GLN A 575 -1.25 1.08 13.57
C GLN A 575 -0.32 1.14 12.35
N PHE A 576 0.60 2.10 12.34
CA PHE A 576 1.47 2.35 11.20
C PHE A 576 2.61 1.34 11.04
N GLU A 577 3.18 0.82 12.13
CA GLU A 577 4.36 -0.07 12.10
C GLU A 577 4.15 -1.33 11.27
N ARG A 578 2.92 -1.83 11.25
CA ARG A 578 2.52 -3.00 10.47
C ARG A 578 2.58 -2.82 8.96
N ARG A 579 2.53 -1.57 8.54
CA ARG A 579 2.40 -1.14 7.15
C ARG A 579 3.66 -0.42 6.69
N LEU A 580 4.19 0.43 7.55
CA LEU A 580 5.42 1.16 7.32
C LEU A 580 6.58 0.22 7.52
N ARG A 581 7.11 -0.26 6.39
CA ARG A 581 8.39 -0.94 6.35
C ARG A 581 9.50 0.07 6.62
N PHE A 582 9.79 0.28 7.91
CA PHE A 582 10.95 1.02 8.37
C PHE A 582 12.23 0.21 8.13
N TRP A 583 12.15 -1.11 8.34
CA TRP A 583 13.26 -2.03 8.19
C TRP A 583 13.61 -2.27 6.73
N SER A 584 14.92 -2.32 6.46
CA SER A 584 15.48 -2.99 5.27
C SER A 584 15.02 -4.46 5.20
N PRO A 585 14.94 -5.07 4.00
CA PRO A 585 14.60 -6.50 3.85
C PRO A 585 15.48 -7.46 4.67
N SER A 586 16.76 -7.13 4.84
CA SER A 586 17.75 -7.86 5.66
C SER A 586 17.63 -7.64 7.16
N ASN A 587 16.74 -6.74 7.60
CA ASN A 587 16.56 -6.29 8.98
C ASN A 587 17.87 -5.79 9.62
N ASP A 588 18.69 -5.07 8.86
CA ASP A 588 19.98 -4.53 9.29
C ASP A 588 20.13 -3.02 9.06
N ALA A 589 19.06 -2.34 8.63
CA ALA A 589 18.97 -0.89 8.62
C ALA A 589 17.51 -0.43 8.80
N VAL A 590 17.33 0.82 9.23
CA VAL A 590 16.02 1.49 9.29
C VAL A 590 16.03 2.79 8.50
N VAL A 591 14.92 3.09 7.82
CA VAL A 591 14.71 4.35 7.10
C VAL A 591 13.82 5.30 7.90
N TYR A 592 14.14 6.60 7.88
CA TYR A 592 13.33 7.63 8.53
C TYR A 592 13.48 8.98 7.82
N ALA A 593 12.53 9.87 8.06
CA ALA A 593 12.56 11.26 7.57
C ALA A 593 12.72 12.23 8.74
N ASP A 594 13.60 13.21 8.59
CA ASP A 594 13.86 14.23 9.61
C ASP A 594 13.13 15.56 9.31
N TRP A 595 13.24 16.50 10.25
CA TRP A 595 12.62 17.82 10.17
C TRP A 595 13.13 18.72 9.05
N ASN A 596 14.28 18.41 8.45
CA ASN A 596 14.86 19.15 7.32
C ASN A 596 14.29 18.69 5.97
N SER A 597 13.26 17.83 5.98
CA SER A 597 12.77 17.14 4.79
C SER A 597 13.85 16.30 4.11
N GLU A 598 14.69 15.65 4.92
CA GLU A 598 15.71 14.72 4.46
C GLU A 598 15.34 13.29 4.87
N VAL A 599 15.61 12.34 3.98
CA VAL A 599 15.42 10.91 4.26
C VAL A 599 16.77 10.27 4.50
N TRP A 600 16.85 9.55 5.61
CA TRP A 600 18.06 8.94 6.13
C TRP A 600 17.89 7.44 6.29
N VAL A 601 19.00 6.72 6.12
CA VAL A 601 19.13 5.31 6.44
C VAL A 601 20.11 5.19 7.61
N GLN A 602 19.67 4.57 8.70
CA GLN A 602 20.49 4.23 9.85
C GLN A 602 20.84 2.73 9.82
N PRO A 603 22.11 2.37 9.58
CA PRO A 603 22.55 0.98 9.63
C PRO A 603 22.57 0.43 11.07
N PHE A 604 22.26 -0.84 11.19
CA PHE A 604 22.34 -1.67 12.39
C PHE A 604 22.87 -3.08 12.03
N PRO A 605 24.11 -3.23 11.54
CA PRO A 605 24.63 -4.52 11.10
C PRO A 605 24.63 -5.57 12.23
N ARG A 606 24.50 -6.85 11.88
CA ARG A 606 24.53 -7.95 12.87
C ARG A 606 25.91 -8.16 13.49
N SER A 607 26.96 -8.01 12.69
CA SER A 607 28.35 -8.08 13.14
C SER A 607 28.85 -6.70 13.56
N MET A 608 28.40 -6.23 14.72
CA MET A 608 28.92 -5.00 15.33
C MET A 608 30.16 -5.29 16.16
N VAL A 609 31.15 -4.42 16.09
CA VAL A 609 32.32 -4.44 16.98
C VAL A 609 31.99 -3.58 18.20
N ASP A 610 32.37 -4.05 19.40
CA ASP A 610 32.25 -3.29 20.65
C ASP A 610 32.97 -1.92 20.52
N SER A 611 32.20 -0.87 20.27
CA SER A 611 32.66 0.51 20.30
C SER A 611 32.58 1.03 21.74
N ARG A 612 33.71 1.41 22.32
CA ARG A 612 33.80 2.03 23.67
C ARG A 612 33.44 3.52 23.68
N SER A 613 32.86 4.05 22.61
CA SER A 613 32.58 5.48 22.48
C SER A 613 31.47 5.92 23.45
N PRO A 614 31.65 6.99 24.25
CA PRO A 614 30.61 7.55 25.10
C PRO A 614 29.38 7.95 24.27
N HIS A 615 28.20 7.46 24.63
CA HIS A 615 26.91 7.82 24.00
C HIS A 615 25.97 8.40 25.08
N PRO A 616 25.16 9.45 24.79
CA PRO A 616 24.26 10.07 25.76
C PRO A 616 23.26 9.10 26.41
N LEU A 617 22.93 8.02 25.70
CA LEU A 617 22.05 6.96 26.19
C LEU A 617 22.78 5.82 26.92
N GLN A 618 24.06 5.99 27.29
CA GLN A 618 24.81 4.98 28.06
C GLN A 618 24.21 4.65 29.43
N SER A 619 23.32 5.51 29.94
CA SER A 619 22.56 5.29 31.16
C SER A 619 21.28 4.45 30.98
N LEU A 620 21.02 3.91 29.78
CA LEU A 620 19.95 2.93 29.57
C LEU A 620 20.20 1.69 30.44
N GLY A 621 19.47 1.58 31.55
CA GLY A 621 19.53 0.42 32.44
C GLY A 621 18.93 -0.82 31.77
N GLY A 622 19.36 -2.02 32.18
CA GLY A 622 18.82 -3.29 31.67
C GLY A 622 19.47 -3.84 30.40
N GLY A 623 20.32 -3.06 29.71
CA GLY A 623 21.26 -3.59 28.72
C GLY A 623 22.58 -3.95 29.39
N ASP A 624 23.01 -5.21 29.31
CA ASP A 624 24.33 -5.63 29.80
C ASP A 624 25.45 -4.90 29.02
N ARG A 625 25.17 -4.53 27.76
CA ARG A 625 26.06 -3.77 26.87
C ARG A 625 25.28 -2.87 25.90
N ILE A 626 25.74 -1.63 25.77
CA ILE A 626 25.25 -0.66 24.78
C ILE A 626 26.30 -0.53 23.67
N LEU A 627 25.84 -0.66 22.43
CA LEU A 627 26.69 -0.64 21.24
C LEU A 627 26.27 0.50 20.31
N VAL A 628 27.21 1.35 19.93
CA VAL A 628 26.95 2.46 19.02
C VAL A 628 26.98 1.96 17.58
N ALA A 629 25.89 2.18 16.84
CA ALA A 629 25.73 1.80 15.46
C ALA A 629 26.57 2.68 14.51
N PRO A 630 26.78 2.26 13.24
CA PRO A 630 27.45 3.09 12.23
C PRO A 630 26.75 4.42 11.99
N GLN A 631 27.46 5.37 11.35
CA GLN A 631 26.87 6.66 10.98
C GLN A 631 25.70 6.47 9.99
N PRO A 632 24.58 7.20 10.16
CA PRO A 632 23.52 7.22 9.16
C PRO A 632 24.00 7.95 7.90
N PHE A 633 23.37 7.65 6.77
CA PHE A 633 23.62 8.34 5.51
C PHE A 633 22.30 8.79 4.87
N ARG A 634 22.35 9.94 4.20
CA ARG A 634 21.19 10.56 3.56
C ARG A 634 20.99 9.97 2.17
N ILE A 635 19.76 9.63 1.84
CA ILE A 635 19.39 9.08 0.52
C ILE A 635 18.52 10.02 -0.31
N ALA A 636 17.81 10.96 0.34
CA ALA A 636 16.98 11.94 -0.37
C ALA A 636 16.86 13.27 0.38
N GLN A 637 16.54 14.32 -0.36
CA GLN A 637 16.22 15.66 0.13
C GLN A 637 14.89 16.14 -0.43
N ARG A 638 14.31 17.19 0.17
CA ARG A 638 13.01 17.74 -0.21
C ARG A 638 11.93 16.65 -0.19
N ALA A 639 12.00 15.79 0.83
CA ALA A 639 11.15 14.63 1.00
C ALA A 639 10.59 14.56 2.41
N SER A 640 9.32 14.19 2.49
CA SER A 640 8.51 14.22 3.72
C SER A 640 8.30 12.82 4.29
N TYR A 641 8.49 11.78 3.48
CA TYR A 641 8.12 10.43 3.85
C TYR A 641 8.89 9.37 3.07
N ALA A 642 9.15 8.23 3.69
CA ALA A 642 9.79 7.11 3.04
C ALA A 642 9.34 5.76 3.63
N CYS A 643 9.34 4.72 2.79
CA CYS A 643 9.18 3.34 3.23
C CYS A 643 10.00 2.38 2.36
N TRP A 644 10.60 1.38 2.98
CA TRP A 644 11.46 0.39 2.32
C TRP A 644 10.63 -0.68 1.61
N SER A 645 11.11 -1.17 0.46
CA SER A 645 10.56 -2.34 -0.19
C SER A 645 10.56 -3.55 0.75
N PRO A 646 9.56 -4.45 0.66
CA PRO A 646 9.51 -5.64 1.48
C PRO A 646 10.52 -6.73 1.06
N LEU A 647 11.15 -6.59 -0.11
CA LEU A 647 12.06 -7.55 -0.73
C LEU A 647 13.43 -6.96 -0.98
#